data_AF-A0A817PSB8-F1
#
_entry.id   AF-A0A817PSB8-F1
#
_cell.length_a   1.000
_cell.length_b   1.000
_cell.length_c   1.000
_cell.angle_alpha   90.00
_cell.angle_beta   90.00
_cell.angle_gamma   90.00
#
_symmetry.space_group_name_H-M   'P 1'
#
loop_
_entity.id
_entity.type
_entity.pdbx_description
1 polymer ?
#
loop_
_entity_poly.entity_id
_entity_poly.type
_entity_poly.pdbx_seq_one_letter_code
_entity_poly.pdbx_strand_id
1 'polypeptide(L)'
;MTTLKFIPYSSALDTGFWHELTRRKLEIYRLDSSNQSIYGYYSNDANDNMPALFNIDHRGFDENNKISNPQQQYSVDGTLKLVNTIEEFKTFDIDSALKSESSILWNDFVQGHTLENPQKLNRFYLLIFADLKKYIYYYWFAFPTFLVPTSFYLLNPVQSIGERFSTDEITAISKTLESNQLHVCCLHRQENLSFSIVSLKQAVEHLNDQPQSASKYIFIVNDPSTDPTHPGWPVRNLLTLLYYHLRSVEQLNIICWRERFRDGHQHVNHSLYLQLKPESISNIGDTIPPSTGWEKNERQRLGSRQVNLSTSMNPIHLAETAVGLNLKLMKWRLAPEIDLESLEKMRCLLLGAGTLGCNVARCLMGWGIKNITFVDNSRISYSNPVRQTLFTFQDSCENKPKAQAAADALKTIYPGIKSIGYDLTIPMPGHTVGDSTIEKVKEDVNLLHDLIRQHDVIFLLTDSRESRWLPTVIGAVEQKIVLCCAVGFDSYVIIRHGVPTKESDSTSRTYKNYIPGNKLGCYFCNDIVAPGNSSIDRTLDQQCTVTRPGISMMASALSVELLISIVQHPLRGQCPASIHPDREESVPEAVSCLGIVPHTIRSFLSRYSTVLPTGEAFSQCVACSSIVRKAFEDDGFSFLLNVFNDIDYLENLTGLRAMQLATDINEIIELSDDEEI
;
A
#
# COMPACT_ATOMS: atom_id res chain seq x y z
N MET A 1 -49.32 3.57 -29.69
CA MET A 1 -47.99 3.91 -30.23
C MET A 1 -47.01 3.93 -29.06
N THR A 2 -45.92 3.18 -29.15
CA THR A 2 -44.95 3.01 -28.05
C THR A 2 -43.87 4.09 -28.15
N THR A 3 -43.59 4.77 -27.04
CA THR A 3 -42.53 5.79 -26.97
C THR A 3 -41.14 5.15 -26.97
N LEU A 4 -40.22 5.65 -27.79
CA LEU A 4 -38.84 5.17 -27.86
C LEU A 4 -38.05 5.55 -26.58
N LYS A 5 -37.44 4.56 -25.93
CA LYS A 5 -36.51 4.75 -24.80
C LYS A 5 -35.07 4.57 -25.27
N PHE A 6 -34.12 5.13 -24.53
CA PHE A 6 -32.71 5.17 -24.91
C PHE A 6 -31.83 4.73 -23.74
N ILE A 7 -30.75 4.02 -24.06
CA ILE A 7 -29.72 3.62 -23.10
C ILE A 7 -28.66 4.72 -22.98
N PRO A 8 -28.44 5.30 -21.78
CA PRO A 8 -27.41 6.30 -21.56
C PRO A 8 -26.01 5.69 -21.62
N TYR A 9 -25.02 6.53 -21.90
CA TYR A 9 -23.62 6.15 -21.73
C TYR A 9 -23.30 5.81 -20.26
N SER A 10 -22.35 4.90 -20.10
CA SER A 10 -21.67 4.61 -18.84
C SER A 10 -20.22 5.05 -18.97
N SER A 11 -19.84 6.10 -18.24
CA SER A 11 -18.48 6.63 -18.29
C SER A 11 -17.46 5.70 -17.62
N ALA A 12 -16.27 5.63 -18.20
CA ALA A 12 -15.11 4.95 -17.67
C ALA A 12 -13.85 5.81 -17.91
N LEU A 13 -13.13 6.11 -16.84
CA LEU A 13 -11.90 6.90 -16.87
C LEU A 13 -10.72 5.97 -16.58
N ASP A 14 -9.76 5.89 -17.51
CA ASP A 14 -8.56 5.07 -17.35
C ASP A 14 -7.63 5.60 -16.25
N THR A 15 -6.79 4.74 -15.67
CA THR A 15 -5.80 5.19 -14.67
C THR A 15 -4.82 6.21 -15.24
N GLY A 16 -4.43 6.07 -16.51
CA GLY A 16 -3.58 7.02 -17.23
C GLY A 16 -4.20 8.41 -17.36
N PHE A 17 -5.53 8.52 -17.47
CA PHE A 17 -6.23 9.81 -17.46
C PHE A 17 -5.97 10.57 -16.15
N TRP A 18 -6.05 9.89 -15.00
CA TRP A 18 -5.85 10.52 -13.69
C TRP A 18 -4.41 10.94 -13.43
N HIS A 19 -3.43 10.14 -13.89
CA HIS A 19 -2.02 10.51 -13.87
C HIS A 19 -1.76 11.78 -14.66
N GLU A 20 -2.26 11.84 -15.90
CA GLU A 20 -2.07 13.01 -16.77
C GLU A 20 -2.82 14.23 -16.24
N LEU A 21 -4.07 14.08 -15.76
CA LEU A 21 -4.82 15.16 -15.12
C LEU A 21 -4.06 15.76 -13.93
N THR A 22 -3.47 14.92 -13.08
CA THR A 22 -2.69 15.35 -11.91
C THR A 22 -1.46 16.12 -12.32
N ARG A 23 -0.71 15.61 -13.31
CA ARG A 23 0.47 16.27 -13.87
C ARG A 23 0.10 17.64 -14.44
N ARG A 24 -0.93 17.71 -15.30
CA ARG A 24 -1.39 18.97 -15.89
C ARG A 24 -1.91 19.94 -14.83
N LYS A 25 -2.62 19.48 -13.79
CA LYS A 25 -3.09 20.36 -12.71
C LYS A 25 -1.93 20.99 -11.93
N LEU A 26 -0.87 20.23 -11.65
CA LEU A 26 0.29 20.73 -10.92
C LEU A 26 1.19 21.63 -11.78
N GLU A 27 1.47 21.23 -13.02
CA GLU A 27 2.48 21.86 -13.85
C GLU A 27 1.92 22.98 -14.75
N ILE A 28 0.75 22.73 -15.36
CA ILE A 28 0.15 23.54 -16.43
C ILE A 28 -0.98 24.43 -15.90
N TYR A 29 -2.09 23.83 -15.46
CA TYR A 29 -3.31 24.56 -15.09
C TYR A 29 -3.13 25.34 -13.80
N ARG A 30 -2.46 24.77 -12.79
CA ARG A 30 -2.25 25.42 -11.47
C ARG A 30 -3.59 25.89 -10.88
N LEU A 31 -3.77 27.19 -10.71
CA LEU A 31 -5.02 27.78 -10.21
C LEU A 31 -6.06 28.07 -11.30
N ASP A 32 -5.68 27.93 -12.58
CA ASP A 32 -6.61 28.10 -13.68
C ASP A 32 -7.75 27.06 -13.55
N SER A 33 -8.96 27.58 -13.71
CA SER A 33 -10.22 26.84 -13.69
C SER A 33 -11.00 27.06 -14.98
N SER A 34 -10.37 27.63 -16.01
CA SER A 34 -10.94 27.78 -17.34
C SER A 34 -11.26 26.41 -17.95
N ASN A 35 -12.27 26.39 -18.81
CA ASN A 35 -12.68 25.19 -19.52
C ASN A 35 -11.56 24.70 -20.45
N GLN A 36 -11.24 23.41 -20.39
CA GLN A 36 -10.23 22.77 -21.21
C GLN A 36 -10.90 21.88 -22.26
N SER A 37 -10.38 21.88 -23.48
CA SER A 37 -10.81 20.93 -24.52
C SER A 37 -10.26 19.54 -24.20
N ILE A 38 -11.11 18.52 -24.25
CA ILE A 38 -10.72 17.12 -24.10
C ILE A 38 -11.50 16.23 -25.06
N TYR A 39 -10.98 15.03 -25.31
CA TYR A 39 -11.59 14.04 -26.19
C TYR A 39 -11.88 12.75 -25.42
N GLY A 40 -13.05 12.19 -25.68
CA GLY A 40 -13.40 10.84 -25.27
C GLY A 40 -13.70 9.99 -26.49
N TYR A 41 -13.99 8.72 -26.27
CA TYR A 41 -14.42 7.83 -27.34
C TYR A 41 -15.38 6.77 -26.82
N TYR A 42 -16.20 6.25 -27.71
CA TYR A 42 -16.98 5.03 -27.48
C TYR A 42 -16.75 4.05 -28.63
N SER A 43 -17.20 2.82 -28.46
CA SER A 43 -17.19 1.79 -29.50
C SER A 43 -18.58 1.16 -29.62
N ASN A 44 -18.82 0.46 -30.72
CA ASN A 44 -20.06 -0.27 -31.00
C ASN A 44 -19.84 -1.80 -31.00
N ASP A 45 -18.69 -2.26 -30.51
CA ASP A 45 -18.23 -3.65 -30.52
C ASP A 45 -18.49 -4.40 -29.19
N ALA A 46 -19.26 -3.79 -28.30
CA ALA A 46 -19.49 -4.29 -26.95
C ALA A 46 -20.26 -5.63 -26.94
N ASN A 47 -19.78 -6.56 -26.10
CA ASN A 47 -20.41 -7.86 -25.89
C ASN A 47 -21.76 -7.75 -25.17
N ASP A 48 -22.57 -8.81 -25.26
CA ASP A 48 -23.85 -8.93 -24.54
C ASP A 48 -23.70 -8.58 -23.04
N ASN A 49 -24.68 -7.85 -22.50
CA ASN A 49 -24.75 -7.39 -21.10
C ASN A 49 -23.69 -6.37 -20.67
N MET A 50 -22.83 -5.90 -21.57
CA MET A 50 -21.93 -4.79 -21.26
C MET A 50 -22.68 -3.45 -21.36
N PRO A 51 -22.42 -2.48 -20.48
CA PRO A 51 -23.02 -1.16 -20.59
C PRO A 51 -22.49 -0.43 -21.84
N ALA A 52 -23.21 0.60 -22.27
CA ALA A 52 -22.78 1.49 -23.36
C ALA A 52 -21.59 2.35 -22.91
N LEU A 53 -20.37 1.83 -23.00
CA LEU A 53 -19.18 2.46 -22.42
C LEU A 53 -18.76 3.73 -23.18
N PHE A 54 -18.42 4.76 -22.41
CA PHE A 54 -17.75 5.96 -22.90
C PHE A 54 -16.42 6.12 -22.15
N ASN A 55 -15.31 6.00 -22.88
CA ASN A 55 -13.97 5.96 -22.31
C ASN A 55 -13.22 7.28 -22.52
N ILE A 56 -12.37 7.62 -21.53
CA ILE A 56 -11.32 8.62 -21.70
C ILE A 56 -10.03 8.06 -21.12
N ASP A 57 -8.95 8.15 -21.89
CA ASP A 57 -7.60 7.82 -21.48
C ASP A 57 -6.68 9.06 -21.52
N HIS A 58 -5.38 8.86 -21.31
CA HIS A 58 -4.39 9.93 -21.34
C HIS A 58 -4.33 10.68 -22.68
N ARG A 59 -4.73 10.06 -23.81
CA ARG A 59 -4.72 10.67 -25.15
C ARG A 59 -5.81 11.74 -25.27
N GLY A 60 -6.83 11.69 -24.40
CA GLY A 60 -7.93 12.65 -24.36
C GLY A 60 -7.50 14.11 -24.15
N PHE A 61 -6.27 14.36 -23.73
CA PHE A 61 -5.75 15.71 -23.51
C PHE A 61 -4.94 16.30 -24.68
N ASP A 62 -4.69 15.53 -25.75
CA ASP A 62 -3.83 15.93 -26.87
C ASP A 62 -4.55 15.84 -28.22
N GLU A 63 -4.74 16.98 -28.89
CA GLU A 63 -5.45 17.03 -30.19
C GLU A 63 -4.74 16.23 -31.29
N ASN A 64 -3.41 16.11 -31.23
CA ASN A 64 -2.61 15.37 -32.22
C ASN A 64 -2.87 13.85 -32.18
N ASN A 65 -3.36 13.32 -31.05
CA ASN A 65 -3.63 11.90 -30.87
C ASN A 65 -5.02 11.49 -31.39
N LYS A 66 -5.83 12.44 -31.87
CA LYS A 66 -7.15 12.19 -32.46
C LYS A 66 -7.07 11.36 -33.75
N ILE A 67 -5.89 11.32 -34.39
CA ILE A 67 -5.64 10.75 -35.72
C ILE A 67 -5.14 9.28 -35.65
N SER A 68 -4.63 8.83 -34.49
CA SER A 68 -4.02 7.50 -34.31
C SER A 68 -4.99 6.44 -33.77
N ASN A 69 -6.30 6.60 -34.00
CA ASN A 69 -7.29 5.71 -33.42
C ASN A 69 -7.22 4.28 -34.02
N PRO A 70 -7.23 3.24 -33.17
CA PRO A 70 -7.42 1.87 -33.61
C PRO A 70 -8.80 1.70 -34.28
N GLN A 71 -8.94 0.67 -35.11
CA GLN A 71 -10.21 0.31 -35.76
C GLN A 71 -11.36 0.30 -34.72
N GLN A 72 -12.51 0.91 -35.06
CA GLN A 72 -13.78 0.92 -34.29
C GLN A 72 -13.91 1.81 -33.04
N GLN A 73 -13.10 2.87 -32.90
CA GLN A 73 -13.30 3.91 -31.86
C GLN A 73 -13.84 5.22 -32.43
N TYR A 74 -14.95 5.72 -31.88
CA TYR A 74 -15.61 6.95 -32.32
C TYR A 74 -15.32 8.10 -31.36
N SER A 75 -14.50 9.06 -31.80
CA SER A 75 -14.03 10.19 -30.99
C SER A 75 -15.11 11.26 -30.80
N VAL A 76 -15.35 11.66 -29.56
CA VAL A 76 -16.32 12.69 -29.19
C VAL A 76 -15.57 13.86 -28.55
N ASP A 77 -15.89 15.08 -28.98
CA ASP A 77 -15.35 16.30 -28.41
C ASP A 77 -16.04 16.64 -27.09
N GLY A 78 -15.29 17.13 -26.11
CA GLY A 78 -15.86 17.54 -24.84
C GLY A 78 -15.07 18.62 -24.13
N THR A 79 -15.65 19.02 -23.01
CA THR A 79 -15.15 20.11 -22.18
C THR A 79 -14.88 19.61 -20.77
N LEU A 80 -13.66 19.83 -20.28
CA LEU A 80 -13.23 19.55 -18.91
C LEU A 80 -13.29 20.84 -18.09
N LYS A 81 -14.06 20.81 -17.00
CA LYS A 81 -14.04 21.83 -15.95
C LYS A 81 -13.40 21.27 -14.70
N LEU A 82 -12.22 21.79 -14.36
CA LEU A 82 -11.49 21.42 -13.16
C LEU A 82 -11.63 22.53 -12.12
N VAL A 83 -12.39 22.28 -11.06
CA VAL A 83 -12.58 23.22 -9.95
C VAL A 83 -11.50 23.05 -8.89
N ASN A 84 -11.22 24.12 -8.15
CA ASN A 84 -10.09 24.14 -7.21
C ASN A 84 -10.46 23.67 -5.80
N THR A 85 -11.72 23.83 -5.40
CA THR A 85 -12.20 23.48 -4.06
C THR A 85 -13.40 22.53 -4.11
N ILE A 86 -13.58 21.76 -3.04
CA ILE A 86 -14.73 20.86 -2.92
C ILE A 86 -16.04 21.64 -2.76
N GLU A 87 -15.98 22.83 -2.17
CA GLU A 87 -17.11 23.74 -2.03
C GLU A 87 -17.59 24.21 -3.40
N GLU A 88 -16.66 24.64 -4.28
CA GLU A 88 -16.96 25.04 -5.65
C GLU A 88 -17.60 23.89 -6.44
N PHE A 89 -17.12 22.65 -6.26
CA PHE A 89 -17.70 21.46 -6.87
C PHE A 89 -19.14 21.21 -6.43
N LYS A 90 -19.43 21.35 -5.12
CA LYS A 90 -20.76 21.07 -4.55
C LYS A 90 -21.80 22.12 -4.94
N THR A 91 -21.40 23.38 -5.07
CA THR A 91 -22.28 24.49 -5.43
C THR A 91 -22.22 24.81 -6.93
N PHE A 92 -21.58 23.97 -7.73
CA PHE A 92 -21.41 24.21 -9.16
C PHE A 92 -22.77 24.22 -9.88
N ASP A 93 -23.02 25.23 -10.71
CA ASP A 93 -24.24 25.35 -11.50
C ASP A 93 -24.20 24.38 -12.70
N ILE A 94 -24.62 23.14 -12.43
CA ILE A 94 -24.69 22.06 -13.41
C ILE A 94 -25.69 22.34 -14.54
N ASP A 95 -26.71 23.16 -14.30
CA ASP A 95 -27.72 23.50 -15.30
C ASP A 95 -27.17 24.51 -16.30
N SER A 96 -26.44 25.52 -15.82
CA SER A 96 -25.74 26.47 -16.69
C SER A 96 -24.69 25.78 -17.55
N ALA A 97 -23.91 24.86 -16.99
CA ALA A 97 -22.90 24.12 -17.74
C ALA A 97 -23.50 23.20 -18.82
N LEU A 98 -24.62 22.52 -18.51
CA LEU A 98 -25.32 21.72 -19.51
C LEU A 98 -25.90 22.61 -20.62
N LYS A 99 -26.48 23.77 -20.27
CA LYS A 99 -27.00 24.74 -21.24
C LYS A 99 -25.90 25.28 -22.15
N SER A 100 -24.71 25.59 -21.63
CA SER A 100 -23.61 26.08 -22.46
C SER A 100 -23.16 25.06 -23.50
N GLU A 101 -22.97 23.79 -23.11
CA GLU A 101 -22.61 22.74 -24.08
C GLU A 101 -23.76 22.44 -25.07
N SER A 102 -25.01 22.45 -24.59
CA SER A 102 -26.18 22.25 -25.44
C SER A 102 -26.33 23.37 -26.47
N SER A 103 -25.96 24.61 -26.11
CA SER A 103 -25.99 25.76 -27.02
C SER A 103 -24.97 25.63 -28.14
N ILE A 104 -23.75 25.15 -27.82
CA ILE A 104 -22.73 24.87 -28.84
C ILE A 104 -23.25 23.82 -29.82
N LEU A 105 -23.79 22.72 -29.29
CA LEU A 105 -24.36 21.63 -30.10
C LEU A 105 -25.52 22.12 -30.98
N TRP A 106 -26.43 22.93 -30.43
CA TRP A 106 -27.57 23.47 -31.18
C TRP A 106 -27.13 24.42 -32.29
N ASN A 107 -26.13 25.28 -32.04
CA ASN A 107 -25.58 26.17 -33.07
C ASN A 107 -24.99 25.38 -34.24
N ASP A 108 -24.26 24.29 -33.96
CA ASP A 108 -23.74 23.39 -35.00
C ASP A 108 -24.87 22.70 -35.80
N PHE A 109 -26.01 22.41 -35.16
CA PHE A 109 -27.19 21.87 -35.83
C PHE A 109 -27.83 22.92 -36.76
N VAL A 110 -28.10 24.12 -36.25
CA VAL A 110 -28.75 25.21 -37.00
C VAL A 110 -27.90 25.66 -38.19
N GLN A 111 -26.58 25.79 -38.01
CA GLN A 111 -25.65 26.20 -39.07
C GLN A 111 -25.36 25.09 -40.10
N GLY A 112 -25.83 23.86 -39.85
CA GLY A 112 -25.59 22.72 -40.75
C GLY A 112 -24.20 22.11 -40.65
N HIS A 113 -23.35 22.56 -39.71
CA HIS A 113 -22.00 22.01 -39.50
C HIS A 113 -22.03 20.52 -39.18
N THR A 114 -23.04 20.04 -38.45
CA THR A 114 -23.20 18.61 -38.15
C THR A 114 -23.60 17.78 -39.36
N LEU A 115 -24.29 18.37 -40.35
CA LEU A 115 -24.60 17.69 -41.62
C LEU A 115 -23.35 17.52 -42.49
N GLU A 116 -22.41 18.47 -42.40
CA GLU A 116 -21.12 18.43 -43.10
C GLU A 116 -20.10 17.55 -42.39
N ASN A 117 -20.03 17.61 -41.05
CA ASN A 117 -19.20 16.75 -40.23
C ASN A 117 -20.02 16.04 -39.14
N PRO A 118 -20.42 14.78 -39.37
CA PRO A 118 -21.18 13.98 -38.40
C PRO A 118 -20.46 13.68 -37.08
N GLN A 119 -19.14 13.94 -36.97
CA GLN A 119 -18.42 13.77 -35.69
C GLN A 119 -18.88 14.78 -34.63
N LYS A 120 -19.39 15.95 -35.05
CA LYS A 120 -19.92 16.98 -34.15
C LYS A 120 -21.31 16.64 -33.59
N LEU A 121 -21.87 15.47 -33.91
CA LEU A 121 -23.21 15.08 -33.47
C LEU A 121 -23.34 14.94 -31.95
N ASN A 122 -22.26 14.50 -31.31
CA ASN A 122 -22.22 14.26 -29.88
C ASN A 122 -21.16 15.14 -29.25
N ARG A 123 -21.44 15.56 -28.02
CA ARG A 123 -20.48 16.24 -27.14
C ARG A 123 -20.58 15.66 -25.73
N PHE A 124 -19.60 15.95 -24.89
CA PHE A 124 -19.70 15.66 -23.46
C PHE A 124 -19.09 16.77 -22.61
N TYR A 125 -19.48 16.79 -21.33
CA TYR A 125 -18.94 17.68 -20.32
C TYR A 125 -18.44 16.84 -19.15
N LEU A 126 -17.28 17.20 -18.61
CA LEU A 126 -16.66 16.51 -17.49
C LEU A 126 -16.30 17.53 -16.40
N LEU A 127 -17.03 17.50 -15.29
CA LEU A 127 -16.72 18.29 -14.10
C LEU A 127 -15.85 17.45 -13.17
N ILE A 128 -14.72 17.98 -12.71
CA ILE A 128 -13.81 17.31 -11.77
C ILE A 128 -13.39 18.23 -10.64
N PHE A 129 -13.34 17.68 -9.43
CA PHE A 129 -12.53 18.18 -8.32
C PHE A 129 -11.50 17.11 -7.92
N ALA A 130 -10.23 17.53 -7.79
CA ALA A 130 -9.11 16.64 -7.50
C ALA A 130 -8.45 16.99 -6.15
N ASP A 131 -8.62 16.13 -5.14
CA ASP A 131 -7.85 16.20 -3.90
C ASP A 131 -6.50 15.50 -4.11
N LEU A 132 -5.54 16.26 -4.62
CA LEU A 132 -4.20 15.75 -4.96
C LEU A 132 -3.37 15.32 -3.74
N LYS A 133 -3.76 15.71 -2.53
CA LYS A 133 -3.08 15.28 -1.28
C LYS A 133 -3.53 13.88 -0.89
N LYS A 134 -4.82 13.58 -1.07
CA LYS A 134 -5.41 12.27 -0.74
C LYS A 134 -5.51 11.34 -1.94
N TYR A 135 -5.23 11.83 -3.15
CA TYR A 135 -5.46 11.14 -4.41
C TYR A 135 -6.93 10.68 -4.56
N ILE A 136 -7.85 11.53 -4.12
CA ILE A 136 -9.30 11.31 -4.23
C ILE A 136 -9.86 12.28 -5.27
N TYR A 137 -10.60 11.75 -6.24
CA TYR A 137 -11.17 12.54 -7.33
C TYR A 137 -12.68 12.40 -7.32
N TYR A 138 -13.36 13.54 -7.41
CA TYR A 138 -14.81 13.63 -7.58
C TYR A 138 -15.07 14.08 -9.00
N TYR A 139 -15.91 13.36 -9.72
CA TYR A 139 -16.17 13.67 -11.12
C TYR A 139 -17.63 13.44 -11.50
N TRP A 140 -18.09 14.14 -12.53
CA TRP A 140 -19.43 13.98 -13.05
C TRP A 140 -19.47 14.25 -14.56
N PHE A 141 -19.97 13.27 -15.31
CA PHE A 141 -20.19 13.38 -16.75
C PHE A 141 -21.57 13.93 -17.09
N ALA A 142 -21.63 14.75 -18.12
CA ALA A 142 -22.84 15.10 -18.83
C ALA A 142 -22.69 14.78 -20.32
N PHE A 143 -23.71 14.17 -20.90
CA PHE A 143 -23.80 13.86 -22.33
C PHE A 143 -25.01 14.63 -22.91
N PRO A 144 -24.83 15.90 -23.33
CA PRO A 144 -25.93 16.76 -23.74
C PRO A 144 -26.78 16.14 -24.85
N THR A 145 -28.09 16.13 -24.62
CA THR A 145 -29.10 15.74 -25.60
C THR A 145 -30.36 16.57 -25.44
N PHE A 146 -31.11 16.75 -26.51
CA PHE A 146 -32.32 17.55 -26.51
C PHE A 146 -33.56 16.69 -26.21
N LEU A 147 -34.56 17.29 -25.57
CA LEU A 147 -35.83 16.64 -25.24
C LEU A 147 -36.88 16.77 -26.35
N VAL A 148 -36.48 17.14 -27.57
CA VAL A 148 -37.39 17.51 -28.65
C VAL A 148 -37.30 16.56 -29.85
N PRO A 149 -38.45 16.18 -30.46
CA PRO A 149 -39.81 16.20 -29.90
C PRO A 149 -40.07 14.95 -29.07
N THR A 150 -41.01 15.09 -28.13
CA THR A 150 -41.53 14.04 -27.25
C THR A 150 -42.16 12.83 -27.94
N SER A 151 -42.21 12.76 -29.29
CA SER A 151 -42.99 11.71 -29.96
C SER A 151 -42.50 11.36 -31.37
N PHE A 152 -41.32 10.74 -31.46
CA PHE A 152 -41.10 9.74 -32.51
C PHE A 152 -41.81 8.46 -32.11
N TYR A 153 -42.76 8.03 -32.91
CA TYR A 153 -43.45 6.77 -32.69
C TYR A 153 -42.83 5.67 -33.54
N LEU A 154 -42.65 4.52 -32.91
CA LEU A 154 -42.36 3.29 -33.61
C LEU A 154 -43.58 2.92 -34.47
N LEU A 155 -43.38 2.89 -35.78
CA LEU A 155 -44.38 2.40 -36.74
C LEU A 155 -44.59 0.90 -36.60
N ASN A 156 -43.50 0.18 -36.31
CA ASN A 156 -43.45 -1.25 -36.05
C ASN A 156 -42.66 -1.51 -34.76
N PRO A 157 -42.88 -2.65 -34.07
CA PRO A 157 -42.00 -3.08 -32.99
C PRO A 157 -40.53 -3.03 -33.43
N VAL A 158 -39.61 -2.77 -32.50
CA VAL A 158 -38.17 -2.81 -32.80
C VAL A 158 -37.82 -4.20 -33.32
N GLN A 159 -37.17 -4.26 -34.48
CA GLN A 159 -36.74 -5.50 -35.12
C GLN A 159 -35.23 -5.55 -35.15
N SER A 160 -34.66 -6.76 -35.16
CA SER A 160 -33.26 -6.92 -35.49
C SER A 160 -33.05 -6.79 -37.01
N ILE A 161 -31.86 -6.39 -37.46
CA ILE A 161 -31.57 -6.34 -38.90
C ILE A 161 -31.67 -7.75 -39.53
N GLY A 162 -31.37 -8.81 -38.77
CA GLY A 162 -31.50 -10.20 -39.19
C GLY A 162 -32.94 -10.65 -39.44
N GLU A 163 -33.92 -10.02 -38.78
CA GLU A 163 -35.35 -10.26 -39.04
C GLU A 163 -35.86 -9.45 -40.24
N ARG A 164 -35.25 -8.28 -40.50
CA ARG A 164 -35.75 -7.33 -41.49
C ARG A 164 -35.15 -7.51 -42.90
N PHE A 165 -33.87 -7.82 -42.98
CA PHE A 165 -33.09 -7.85 -44.21
C PHE A 165 -32.61 -9.28 -44.52
N SER A 166 -32.39 -9.59 -45.81
CA SER A 166 -31.79 -10.86 -46.18
C SER A 166 -30.30 -10.93 -45.83
N THR A 167 -29.73 -12.12 -45.74
CA THR A 167 -28.29 -12.30 -45.50
C THR A 167 -27.43 -11.58 -46.53
N ASP A 168 -27.86 -11.56 -47.80
CA ASP A 168 -27.16 -10.85 -48.88
C ASP A 168 -27.18 -9.34 -48.68
N GLU A 169 -28.32 -8.78 -48.23
CA GLU A 169 -28.45 -7.36 -47.92
C GLU A 169 -27.59 -6.96 -46.72
N ILE A 170 -27.57 -7.77 -45.66
CA ILE A 170 -26.75 -7.50 -44.47
C ILE A 170 -25.26 -7.54 -44.85
N THR A 171 -24.85 -8.48 -45.69
CA THR A 171 -23.48 -8.57 -46.20
C THR A 171 -23.11 -7.34 -47.04
N ALA A 172 -24.03 -6.89 -47.90
CA ALA A 172 -23.83 -5.68 -48.69
C ALA A 172 -23.71 -4.42 -47.82
N ILE A 173 -24.58 -4.27 -46.79
CA ILE A 173 -24.51 -3.18 -45.81
C ILE A 173 -23.17 -3.21 -45.06
N SER A 174 -22.78 -4.38 -44.55
CA SER A 174 -21.53 -4.55 -43.79
C SER A 174 -20.32 -4.12 -44.62
N LYS A 175 -20.23 -4.63 -45.85
CA LYS A 175 -19.14 -4.30 -46.79
C LYS A 175 -19.09 -2.81 -47.13
N THR A 176 -20.25 -2.18 -47.29
CA THR A 176 -20.33 -0.73 -47.53
C THR A 176 -19.85 0.07 -46.32
N LEU A 177 -20.03 -0.44 -45.09
CA LEU A 177 -19.64 0.22 -43.84
C LEU A 177 -18.20 -0.07 -43.38
N GLU A 178 -17.50 -1.07 -43.92
CA GLU A 178 -16.13 -1.47 -43.53
C GLU A 178 -15.11 -0.30 -43.48
N SER A 179 -15.32 0.73 -44.32
CA SER A 179 -14.44 1.91 -44.40
C SER A 179 -14.98 3.15 -43.69
N ASN A 180 -16.14 3.07 -43.04
CA ASN A 180 -16.79 4.22 -42.41
C ASN A 180 -16.35 4.41 -40.96
N GLN A 181 -15.67 5.52 -40.67
CA GLN A 181 -15.24 5.91 -39.33
C GLN A 181 -16.14 6.99 -38.69
N LEU A 182 -17.25 7.34 -39.34
CA LEU A 182 -18.16 8.39 -38.84
C LEU A 182 -19.10 7.84 -37.77
N HIS A 183 -19.50 8.67 -36.82
CA HIS A 183 -20.53 8.30 -35.82
C HIS A 183 -21.84 7.91 -36.48
N VAL A 184 -22.19 8.63 -37.55
CA VAL A 184 -23.42 8.46 -38.31
C VAL A 184 -23.14 8.62 -39.79
N CYS A 185 -23.79 7.79 -40.61
CA CYS A 185 -23.85 7.95 -42.06
C CYS A 185 -25.27 7.68 -42.58
N CYS A 186 -25.52 7.94 -43.87
CA CYS A 186 -26.75 7.54 -44.53
C CYS A 186 -26.45 6.58 -45.67
N LEU A 187 -27.21 5.50 -45.80
CA LEU A 187 -27.20 4.64 -46.97
C LEU A 187 -28.36 5.00 -47.89
N HIS A 188 -28.08 5.01 -49.19
CA HIS A 188 -29.09 5.04 -50.23
C HIS A 188 -29.17 3.65 -50.88
N ARG A 189 -30.37 3.07 -50.87
CA ARG A 189 -30.67 1.76 -51.46
C ARG A 189 -30.93 1.92 -52.95
N GLN A 190 -30.10 1.28 -53.76
CA GLN A 190 -30.20 1.28 -55.22
C GLN A 190 -30.96 0.03 -55.71
N GLU A 191 -31.18 -0.06 -57.02
CA GLU A 191 -31.71 -1.26 -57.68
C GLU A 191 -30.69 -2.41 -57.58
N ASN A 192 -31.15 -3.67 -57.50
CA ASN A 192 -30.31 -4.88 -57.37
C ASN A 192 -29.55 -5.06 -56.04
N LEU A 193 -30.14 -4.70 -54.91
CA LEU A 193 -29.60 -4.96 -53.55
C LEU A 193 -28.23 -4.28 -53.27
N SER A 194 -27.87 -3.22 -54.01
CA SER A 194 -26.68 -2.42 -53.72
C SER A 194 -26.97 -1.21 -52.82
N PHE A 195 -25.98 -0.86 -51.99
CA PHE A 195 -26.03 0.29 -51.08
C PHE A 195 -24.84 1.20 -51.31
N SER A 196 -25.09 2.51 -51.33
CA SER A 196 -24.04 3.55 -51.39
C SER A 196 -24.13 4.48 -50.18
N ILE A 197 -22.98 4.83 -49.59
CA ILE A 197 -22.92 5.87 -48.56
C ILE A 197 -23.18 7.23 -49.21
N VAL A 198 -24.10 7.98 -48.62
CA VAL A 198 -24.45 9.36 -48.99
C VAL A 198 -24.23 10.24 -47.76
N SER A 199 -23.76 11.47 -47.96
CA SER A 199 -23.60 12.42 -46.85
C SER A 199 -24.95 12.76 -46.22
N LEU A 200 -24.96 13.11 -44.93
CA LEU A 200 -26.20 13.52 -44.25
C LEU A 200 -26.85 14.72 -44.93
N LYS A 201 -26.04 15.69 -45.37
CA LYS A 201 -26.49 16.86 -46.11
C LYS A 201 -27.26 16.48 -47.39
N GLN A 202 -26.65 15.65 -48.25
CA GLN A 202 -27.29 15.20 -49.49
C GLN A 202 -28.56 14.38 -49.24
N ALA A 203 -28.57 13.53 -48.20
CA ALA A 203 -29.75 12.76 -47.86
C ALA A 203 -30.91 13.66 -47.40
N VAL A 204 -30.62 14.65 -46.55
CA VAL A 204 -31.61 15.63 -46.07
C VAL A 204 -32.14 16.51 -47.19
N GLU A 205 -31.27 17.03 -48.05
CA GLU A 205 -31.66 17.84 -49.22
C GLU A 205 -32.60 17.03 -50.15
N HIS A 206 -32.22 15.80 -50.49
CA HIS A 206 -33.03 14.96 -51.37
C HIS A 206 -34.38 14.57 -50.74
N LEU A 207 -34.42 14.26 -49.44
CA LEU A 207 -35.66 13.91 -48.74
C LEU A 207 -36.61 15.11 -48.60
N ASN A 208 -36.08 16.33 -48.52
CA ASN A 208 -36.89 17.55 -48.55
C ASN A 208 -37.49 17.81 -49.94
N ASP A 209 -36.75 17.51 -51.01
CA ASP A 209 -37.22 17.67 -52.39
C ASP A 209 -38.16 16.52 -52.83
N GLN A 210 -37.91 15.29 -52.38
CA GLN A 210 -38.67 14.08 -52.71
C GLN A 210 -39.01 13.24 -51.48
N PRO A 211 -39.99 13.67 -50.66
CA PRO A 211 -40.40 12.96 -49.43
C PRO A 211 -40.78 11.48 -49.65
N GLN A 212 -41.38 11.16 -50.80
CA GLN A 212 -41.78 9.80 -51.18
C GLN A 212 -40.60 8.81 -51.28
N SER A 213 -39.37 9.31 -51.45
CA SER A 213 -38.16 8.49 -51.54
C SER A 213 -37.63 8.02 -50.18
N ALA A 214 -38.29 8.38 -49.06
CA ALA A 214 -37.84 8.05 -47.71
C ALA A 214 -37.57 6.55 -47.45
N SER A 215 -38.28 5.66 -48.14
CA SER A 215 -38.05 4.21 -48.06
C SER A 215 -36.69 3.75 -48.63
N LYS A 216 -36.04 4.57 -49.47
CA LYS A 216 -34.73 4.29 -50.06
C LYS A 216 -33.56 4.76 -49.20
N TYR A 217 -33.79 5.58 -48.18
CA TYR A 217 -32.75 6.13 -47.31
C TYR A 217 -32.78 5.45 -45.94
N ILE A 218 -31.62 5.05 -45.45
CA ILE A 218 -31.44 4.42 -44.15
C ILE A 218 -30.32 5.14 -43.41
N PHE A 219 -30.64 5.78 -42.29
CA PHE A 219 -29.64 6.42 -41.44
C PHE A 219 -29.01 5.36 -40.53
N ILE A 220 -27.69 5.35 -40.43
CA ILE A 220 -26.94 4.38 -39.64
C ILE A 220 -26.21 5.10 -38.53
N VAL A 221 -26.44 4.65 -37.30
CA VAL A 221 -25.73 5.12 -36.10
C VAL A 221 -24.87 3.99 -35.58
N ASN A 222 -23.57 4.23 -35.42
CA ASN A 222 -22.72 3.31 -34.68
C ASN A 222 -23.11 3.38 -33.20
N ASP A 223 -23.82 2.35 -32.75
CA ASP A 223 -24.57 2.36 -31.49
C ASP A 223 -23.77 1.68 -30.37
N PRO A 224 -23.43 2.39 -29.27
CA PRO A 224 -22.74 1.79 -28.13
C PRO A 224 -23.63 0.88 -27.28
N SER A 225 -24.96 0.92 -27.45
CA SER A 225 -25.88 0.11 -26.66
C SER A 225 -25.81 -1.37 -27.01
N THR A 226 -25.92 -2.23 -26.00
CA THR A 226 -26.03 -3.68 -26.14
C THR A 226 -27.46 -4.18 -25.90
N ASP A 227 -28.39 -3.30 -25.52
CA ASP A 227 -29.78 -3.65 -25.18
C ASP A 227 -30.56 -4.08 -26.43
N PRO A 228 -31.21 -5.25 -26.44
CA PRO A 228 -31.85 -5.81 -27.64
C PRO A 228 -33.08 -5.03 -28.13
N THR A 229 -33.57 -4.07 -27.36
CA THR A 229 -34.82 -3.35 -27.65
C THR A 229 -34.65 -1.83 -27.67
N HIS A 230 -33.59 -1.31 -27.05
CA HIS A 230 -33.39 0.12 -26.86
C HIS A 230 -32.11 0.60 -27.57
N PRO A 231 -32.20 1.65 -28.42
CA PRO A 231 -31.04 2.31 -28.98
C PRO A 231 -30.20 3.02 -27.91
N GLY A 232 -28.92 3.24 -28.18
CA GLY A 232 -28.06 4.05 -27.33
C GLY A 232 -28.28 5.56 -27.44
N TRP A 233 -27.55 6.27 -26.58
CA TRP A 233 -27.66 7.71 -26.40
C TRP A 233 -27.48 8.55 -27.68
N PRO A 234 -26.54 8.25 -28.61
CA PRO A 234 -26.33 9.04 -29.84
C PRO A 234 -27.55 9.22 -30.72
N VAL A 235 -28.47 8.24 -30.72
CA VAL A 235 -29.64 8.25 -31.59
C VAL A 235 -30.55 9.45 -31.28
N ARG A 236 -30.58 9.93 -30.03
CA ARG A 236 -31.37 11.12 -29.66
C ARG A 236 -30.93 12.38 -30.41
N ASN A 237 -29.61 12.59 -30.49
CA ASN A 237 -29.05 13.77 -31.15
C ASN A 237 -29.26 13.69 -32.67
N LEU A 238 -29.14 12.49 -33.25
CA LEU A 238 -29.49 12.28 -34.66
C LEU A 238 -30.96 12.60 -34.94
N LEU A 239 -31.87 12.08 -34.12
CA LEU A 239 -33.30 12.32 -34.28
C LEU A 239 -33.64 13.81 -34.19
N THR A 240 -33.00 14.53 -33.28
CA THR A 240 -33.17 15.98 -33.17
C THR A 240 -32.66 16.70 -34.41
N LEU A 241 -31.47 16.35 -34.90
CA LEU A 241 -30.87 16.92 -36.12
C LEU A 241 -31.76 16.69 -37.34
N LEU A 242 -32.23 15.46 -37.54
CA LEU A 242 -33.11 15.11 -38.66
C LEU A 242 -34.45 15.81 -38.55
N TYR A 243 -35.03 15.87 -37.35
CA TYR A 243 -36.29 16.58 -37.13
C TYR A 243 -36.17 18.08 -37.47
N TYR A 244 -35.05 18.71 -37.12
CA TYR A 244 -34.85 20.14 -37.39
C TYR A 244 -34.73 20.45 -38.89
N HIS A 245 -33.99 19.61 -39.64
CA HIS A 245 -33.70 19.89 -41.06
C HIS A 245 -34.72 19.31 -42.05
N LEU A 246 -35.51 18.30 -41.65
CA LEU A 246 -36.51 17.69 -42.53
C LEU A 246 -37.86 18.40 -42.41
N ARG A 247 -38.43 18.81 -43.55
CA ARG A 247 -39.69 19.58 -43.60
C ARG A 247 -40.94 18.71 -43.65
N SER A 248 -40.87 17.58 -44.35
CA SER A 248 -42.01 16.67 -44.54
C SER A 248 -41.49 15.25 -44.75
N VAL A 249 -41.55 14.41 -43.71
CA VAL A 249 -41.17 13.00 -43.81
C VAL A 249 -42.19 12.13 -43.07
N GLU A 250 -42.79 11.19 -43.81
CA GLU A 250 -43.79 10.27 -43.27
C GLU A 250 -43.15 9.12 -42.47
N GLN A 251 -41.91 8.76 -42.80
CA GLN A 251 -41.18 7.64 -42.23
C GLN A 251 -39.66 7.86 -42.26
N LEU A 252 -38.99 7.59 -41.15
CA LEU A 252 -37.54 7.52 -41.03
C LEU A 252 -37.11 6.08 -40.74
N ASN A 253 -36.10 5.62 -41.47
CA ASN A 253 -35.48 4.31 -41.27
C ASN A 253 -34.11 4.51 -40.61
N ILE A 254 -33.91 3.91 -39.44
CA ILE A 254 -32.64 3.99 -38.70
C ILE A 254 -32.14 2.58 -38.41
N ILE A 255 -30.85 2.34 -38.67
CA ILE A 255 -30.12 1.16 -38.19
C ILE A 255 -29.20 1.60 -37.04
N CYS A 256 -29.37 0.97 -35.88
CA CYS A 256 -28.42 1.05 -34.77
C CYS A 256 -27.39 -0.06 -34.95
N TRP A 257 -26.27 0.27 -35.58
CA TRP A 257 -25.24 -0.65 -36.01
C TRP A 257 -24.35 -1.06 -34.84
N ARG A 258 -24.36 -2.36 -34.55
CA ARG A 258 -23.67 -3.00 -33.43
C ARG A 258 -22.86 -4.16 -33.97
N GLU A 259 -21.57 -4.13 -33.70
CA GLU A 259 -20.64 -5.13 -34.18
C GLU A 259 -20.28 -6.10 -33.05
N ARG A 260 -20.09 -7.35 -33.39
CA ARG A 260 -19.55 -8.35 -32.46
C ARG A 260 -18.60 -9.24 -33.21
N PHE A 261 -17.50 -9.60 -32.57
CA PHE A 261 -16.55 -10.55 -33.12
C PHE A 261 -16.60 -11.83 -32.30
N ARG A 262 -17.01 -12.93 -32.93
CA ARG A 262 -16.97 -14.28 -32.34
C ARG A 262 -16.28 -15.21 -33.33
N ASP A 263 -15.33 -16.00 -32.85
CA ASP A 263 -14.56 -16.95 -33.65
C ASP A 263 -13.88 -16.31 -34.89
N GLY A 264 -13.49 -15.04 -34.81
CA GLY A 264 -12.89 -14.29 -35.92
C GLY A 264 -13.88 -13.81 -36.98
N HIS A 265 -15.19 -14.02 -36.79
CA HIS A 265 -16.24 -13.57 -37.68
C HIS A 265 -17.04 -12.39 -37.08
N GLN A 266 -17.41 -11.45 -37.95
CA GLN A 266 -18.26 -10.32 -37.59
C GLN A 266 -19.73 -10.75 -37.56
N HIS A 267 -20.44 -10.42 -36.49
CA HIS A 267 -21.85 -10.71 -36.29
C HIS A 267 -22.62 -9.41 -36.06
N VAL A 268 -23.44 -9.02 -37.02
CA VAL A 268 -24.22 -7.76 -36.98
C VAL A 268 -25.73 -7.97 -36.93
N ASN A 269 -26.21 -9.21 -37.10
CA ASN A 269 -27.64 -9.55 -37.21
C ASN A 269 -28.51 -9.02 -36.07
N HIS A 270 -27.92 -8.83 -34.89
CA HIS A 270 -28.56 -8.34 -33.67
C HIS A 270 -28.67 -6.80 -33.59
N SER A 271 -28.09 -6.08 -34.56
CA SER A 271 -28.27 -4.62 -34.71
C SER A 271 -29.75 -4.28 -34.82
N LEU A 272 -30.16 -3.10 -34.34
CA LEU A 272 -31.57 -2.73 -34.33
C LEU A 272 -31.96 -1.99 -35.60
N TYR A 273 -33.17 -2.28 -36.09
CA TYR A 273 -33.84 -1.54 -37.13
C TYR A 273 -35.07 -0.83 -36.56
N LEU A 274 -35.11 0.49 -36.73
CA LEU A 274 -36.15 1.37 -36.24
C LEU A 274 -36.86 2.03 -37.43
N GLN A 275 -38.19 1.89 -37.48
CA GLN A 275 -39.04 2.67 -38.37
C GLN A 275 -39.83 3.67 -37.54
N LEU A 276 -39.50 4.95 -37.73
CA LEU A 276 -40.00 6.03 -36.88
C LEU A 276 -40.85 6.98 -37.69
N LYS A 277 -41.95 7.45 -37.09
CA LYS A 277 -42.76 8.54 -37.63
C LYS A 277 -42.78 9.70 -36.65
N PRO A 278 -42.48 10.94 -37.09
CA PRO A 278 -42.67 12.12 -36.26
C PRO A 278 -44.18 12.41 -36.10
N GLU A 279 -44.61 12.77 -34.88
CA GLU A 279 -46.03 13.08 -34.57
C GLU A 279 -46.57 14.30 -35.35
N SER A 280 -45.77 15.36 -35.45
CA SER A 280 -46.01 16.51 -36.33
C SER A 280 -44.70 17.25 -36.52
N ILE A 281 -44.30 17.52 -37.77
CA ILE A 281 -43.13 18.38 -38.04
C ILE A 281 -43.62 19.83 -37.93
N SER A 282 -43.67 20.35 -36.72
CA SER A 282 -43.69 21.80 -36.51
C SER A 282 -42.24 22.28 -36.49
N ASN A 283 -41.88 23.24 -37.36
CA ASN A 283 -40.57 23.89 -37.32
C ASN A 283 -40.29 24.30 -35.87
N ILE A 284 -39.37 23.60 -35.21
CA ILE A 284 -38.71 24.13 -34.02
C ILE A 284 -38.00 25.35 -34.57
N GLY A 285 -38.46 26.56 -34.23
CA GLY A 285 -37.73 27.76 -34.64
C GLY A 285 -36.30 27.73 -34.11
N ASP A 286 -35.56 28.82 -34.29
CA ASP A 286 -34.15 28.87 -33.89
C ASP A 286 -33.93 28.81 -32.35
N THR A 287 -34.99 28.69 -31.55
CA THR A 287 -34.94 28.59 -30.08
C THR A 287 -34.39 27.25 -29.61
N ILE A 288 -33.42 27.28 -28.70
CA ILE A 288 -32.74 26.09 -28.15
C ILE A 288 -33.74 25.22 -27.35
N PRO A 289 -33.90 23.94 -27.71
CA PRO A 289 -34.69 22.98 -26.95
C PRO A 289 -34.20 22.75 -25.51
N PRO A 290 -35.10 22.36 -24.57
CA PRO A 290 -34.69 21.83 -23.28
C PRO A 290 -33.75 20.63 -23.44
N SER A 291 -32.68 20.58 -22.65
CA SER A 291 -31.67 19.52 -22.71
C SER A 291 -31.53 18.73 -21.42
N THR A 292 -31.01 17.52 -21.53
CA THR A 292 -30.66 16.62 -20.42
C THR A 292 -29.33 15.93 -20.74
N GLY A 293 -28.76 15.17 -19.80
CA GLY A 293 -27.52 14.44 -20.07
C GLY A 293 -26.65 14.08 -18.89
N TRP A 294 -26.92 14.60 -17.68
CA TRP A 294 -26.13 14.26 -16.50
C TRP A 294 -26.20 12.78 -16.16
N GLU A 295 -25.03 12.16 -16.04
CA GLU A 295 -24.91 10.74 -15.76
C GLU A 295 -25.38 10.44 -14.34
N LYS A 296 -25.99 9.27 -14.15
CA LYS A 296 -26.35 8.78 -12.81
C LYS A 296 -25.13 8.16 -12.13
N ASN A 297 -25.06 8.30 -10.81
CA ASN A 297 -24.08 7.59 -9.99
C ASN A 297 -24.42 6.10 -9.85
N GLU A 298 -23.56 5.36 -9.15
CA GLU A 298 -23.71 3.93 -8.86
C GLU A 298 -25.04 3.59 -8.16
N ARG A 299 -25.63 4.54 -7.43
CA ARG A 299 -26.93 4.41 -6.75
C ARG A 299 -28.11 4.78 -7.64
N GLN A 300 -27.91 4.93 -8.95
CA GLN A 300 -28.91 5.31 -9.94
C GLN A 300 -29.58 6.67 -9.67
N ARG A 301 -28.90 7.57 -8.95
CA ARG A 301 -29.34 8.95 -8.68
C ARG A 301 -28.48 9.94 -9.47
N LEU A 302 -29.04 11.11 -9.78
CA LEU A 302 -28.26 12.21 -10.32
C LEU A 302 -27.27 12.68 -9.26
N GLY A 303 -25.98 12.52 -9.52
CA GLY A 303 -24.92 12.95 -8.63
C GLY A 303 -23.55 12.52 -9.12
N SER A 304 -22.52 13.16 -8.59
CA SER A 304 -21.12 12.86 -8.89
C SER A 304 -20.71 11.46 -8.43
N ARG A 305 -19.64 10.95 -9.04
CA ARG A 305 -18.90 9.76 -8.62
C ARG A 305 -17.62 10.17 -7.89
N GLN A 306 -17.06 9.23 -7.13
CA GLN A 306 -15.81 9.40 -6.40
C GLN A 306 -14.90 8.21 -6.68
N VAL A 307 -13.62 8.45 -6.90
CA VAL A 307 -12.59 7.42 -7.00
C VAL A 307 -11.43 7.73 -6.07
N ASN A 308 -10.91 6.72 -5.37
CA ASN A 308 -9.72 6.82 -4.53
C ASN A 308 -8.58 6.05 -5.21
N LEU A 309 -7.55 6.78 -5.64
CA LEU A 309 -6.38 6.22 -6.34
C LEU A 309 -5.11 6.28 -5.49
N SER A 310 -5.23 6.50 -4.18
CA SER A 310 -4.08 6.56 -3.26
C SER A 310 -3.22 5.30 -3.31
N THR A 311 -3.80 4.11 -3.46
CA THR A 311 -3.05 2.84 -3.54
C THR A 311 -2.19 2.73 -4.80
N SER A 312 -2.59 3.39 -5.88
CA SER A 312 -1.93 3.29 -7.20
C SER A 312 -1.07 4.51 -7.53
N MET A 313 -1.32 5.65 -6.88
CA MET A 313 -0.65 6.93 -7.19
C MET A 313 0.17 7.51 -6.04
N ASN A 314 -0.08 7.14 -4.78
CA ASN A 314 0.69 7.66 -3.65
C ASN A 314 2.05 6.93 -3.57
N PRO A 315 3.19 7.63 -3.72
CA PRO A 315 4.51 7.00 -3.67
C PRO A 315 4.78 6.24 -2.37
N ILE A 316 4.22 6.71 -1.25
CA ILE A 316 4.37 6.06 0.05
C ILE A 316 3.67 4.69 0.02
N HIS A 317 2.39 4.64 -0.33
CA HIS A 317 1.65 3.37 -0.39
C HIS A 317 2.21 2.39 -1.43
N LEU A 318 2.73 2.90 -2.55
CA LEU A 318 3.42 2.09 -3.55
C LEU A 318 4.68 1.44 -2.96
N ALA A 319 5.50 2.20 -2.22
CA ALA A 319 6.67 1.67 -1.52
C ALA A 319 6.28 0.64 -0.43
N GLU A 320 5.25 0.91 0.37
CA GLU A 320 4.75 -0.02 1.39
C GLU A 320 4.29 -1.35 0.76
N THR A 321 3.55 -1.26 -0.35
CA THR A 321 3.05 -2.43 -1.09
C THR A 321 4.19 -3.25 -1.69
N ALA A 322 5.21 -2.58 -2.25
CA ALA A 322 6.37 -3.24 -2.85
C ALA A 322 7.22 -3.98 -1.80
N VAL A 323 7.48 -3.37 -0.63
CA VAL A 323 8.20 -4.02 0.48
C VAL A 323 7.40 -5.23 0.99
N GLY A 324 6.11 -5.07 1.23
CA GLY A 324 5.25 -6.16 1.68
C GLY A 324 5.16 -7.34 0.69
N LEU A 325 5.24 -7.06 -0.62
CA LEU A 325 5.24 -8.09 -1.65
C LEU A 325 6.47 -9.00 -1.57
N ASN A 326 7.67 -8.45 -1.34
CA ASN A 326 8.89 -9.26 -1.24
C ASN A 326 8.82 -10.30 -0.11
N LEU A 327 8.30 -9.89 1.06
CA LEU A 327 8.10 -10.80 2.18
C LEU A 327 7.02 -11.86 1.88
N LYS A 328 5.92 -11.46 1.24
CA LYS A 328 4.89 -12.40 0.77
C LYS A 328 5.44 -13.41 -0.22
N LEU A 329 6.35 -13.00 -1.12
CA LEU A 329 7.01 -13.91 -2.06
C LEU A 329 7.89 -14.94 -1.34
N MET A 330 8.63 -14.56 -0.29
CA MET A 330 9.37 -15.50 0.55
C MET A 330 8.42 -16.52 1.18
N LYS A 331 7.31 -16.05 1.76
CA LYS A 331 6.27 -16.93 2.35
C LYS A 331 5.71 -17.89 1.31
N TRP A 332 5.24 -17.40 0.16
CA TRP A 332 4.57 -18.25 -0.84
C TRP A 332 5.50 -19.26 -1.52
N ARG A 333 6.78 -18.90 -1.72
CA ARG A 333 7.71 -19.73 -2.49
C ARG A 333 8.56 -20.66 -1.64
N LEU A 334 8.94 -20.23 -0.43
CA LEU A 334 9.98 -20.91 0.35
C LEU A 334 9.48 -21.40 1.71
N ALA A 335 8.70 -20.57 2.42
CA ALA A 335 8.29 -20.88 3.80
C ALA A 335 6.83 -20.47 4.07
N PRO A 336 5.85 -21.30 3.64
CA PRO A 336 4.42 -20.98 3.72
C PRO A 336 3.90 -20.75 5.14
N GLU A 337 4.56 -21.32 6.13
CA GLU A 337 4.18 -21.25 7.54
C GLU A 337 4.60 -19.95 8.24
N ILE A 338 5.41 -19.10 7.60
CA ILE A 338 5.83 -17.81 8.20
C ILE A 338 4.60 -16.93 8.45
N ASP A 339 4.44 -16.48 9.69
CA ASP A 339 3.50 -15.47 10.13
C ASP A 339 4.12 -14.07 10.01
N LEU A 340 3.98 -13.46 8.83
CA LEU A 340 4.41 -12.09 8.55
C LEU A 340 3.58 -11.03 9.29
N GLU A 341 2.33 -11.34 9.64
CA GLU A 341 1.44 -10.38 10.29
C GLU A 341 1.89 -10.14 11.74
N SER A 342 2.35 -11.18 12.43
CA SER A 342 2.96 -11.04 13.75
C SER A 342 4.20 -10.14 13.74
N LEU A 343 5.04 -10.24 12.71
CA LEU A 343 6.25 -9.43 12.56
C LEU A 343 5.90 -7.94 12.34
N GLU A 344 4.94 -7.65 11.48
CA GLU A 344 4.52 -6.28 11.18
C GLU A 344 4.00 -5.53 12.43
N LYS A 345 3.24 -6.23 13.28
CA LYS A 345 2.63 -5.68 14.49
C LYS A 345 3.59 -5.55 15.68
N MET A 346 4.72 -6.26 15.65
CA MET A 346 5.66 -6.33 16.75
C MET A 346 6.30 -4.97 17.06
N ARG A 347 6.53 -4.72 18.35
CA ARG A 347 7.21 -3.52 18.88
C ARG A 347 8.57 -3.89 19.45
N CYS A 348 9.62 -3.36 18.83
CA CYS A 348 11.01 -3.60 19.23
C CYS A 348 11.60 -2.37 19.94
N LEU A 349 12.14 -2.57 21.13
CA LEU A 349 12.94 -1.58 21.85
C LEU A 349 14.42 -1.90 21.66
N LEU A 350 15.18 -0.94 21.13
CA LEU A 350 16.62 -1.04 20.90
C LEU A 350 17.34 -0.18 21.94
N LEU A 351 17.91 -0.82 22.97
CA LEU A 351 18.72 -0.16 23.98
C LEU A 351 20.15 -0.04 23.46
N GLY A 352 20.47 1.13 22.90
CA GLY A 352 21.70 1.45 22.19
C GLY A 352 21.43 1.77 20.72
N ALA A 353 21.81 2.97 20.28
CA ALA A 353 21.78 3.44 18.90
C ALA A 353 23.18 3.52 18.28
N GLY A 354 24.12 2.71 18.79
CA GLY A 354 25.46 2.54 18.25
C GLY A 354 25.53 1.58 17.05
N THR A 355 26.69 0.98 16.82
CA THR A 355 26.97 0.15 15.65
C THR A 355 26.00 -1.04 15.53
N LEU A 356 25.66 -1.68 16.66
CA LEU A 356 24.68 -2.77 16.70
C LEU A 356 23.26 -2.24 16.46
N GLY A 357 22.85 -1.20 17.19
CA GLY A 357 21.52 -0.58 17.07
C GLY A 357 21.15 -0.21 15.64
N CYS A 358 22.05 0.46 14.93
CA CYS A 358 21.84 0.83 13.53
C CYS A 358 21.60 -0.37 12.61
N ASN A 359 22.43 -1.41 12.75
CA ASN A 359 22.38 -2.58 11.88
C ASN A 359 21.18 -3.49 12.22
N VAL A 360 20.88 -3.69 13.51
CA VAL A 360 19.68 -4.41 13.97
C VAL A 360 18.44 -3.73 13.41
N ALA A 361 18.32 -2.41 13.53
CA ALA A 361 17.17 -1.66 13.03
C ALA A 361 16.96 -1.82 11.51
N ARG A 362 18.05 -1.80 10.73
CA ARG A 362 17.97 -2.06 9.27
C ARG A 362 17.49 -3.47 8.96
N CYS A 363 17.98 -4.48 9.68
CA CYS A 363 17.53 -5.86 9.52
C CYS A 363 16.05 -6.05 9.92
N LEU A 364 15.62 -5.45 11.03
CA LEU A 364 14.22 -5.49 11.47
C LEU A 364 13.28 -4.88 10.42
N MET A 365 13.65 -3.71 9.87
CA MET A 365 12.89 -3.06 8.79
C MET A 365 12.83 -3.93 7.53
N GLY A 366 13.92 -4.65 7.20
CA GLY A 366 13.94 -5.62 6.10
C GLY A 366 12.94 -6.76 6.26
N TRP A 367 12.67 -7.18 7.51
CA TRP A 367 11.63 -8.15 7.86
C TRP A 367 10.22 -7.56 7.98
N GLY A 368 10.04 -6.28 7.63
CA GLY A 368 8.73 -5.62 7.64
C GLY A 368 8.26 -5.17 9.03
N ILE A 369 9.13 -5.19 10.04
CA ILE A 369 8.81 -4.70 11.38
C ILE A 369 8.75 -3.18 11.35
N LYS A 370 7.60 -2.62 11.78
CA LYS A 370 7.31 -1.19 11.63
C LYS A 370 7.53 -0.37 12.89
N ASN A 371 7.48 -0.98 14.09
CA ASN A 371 7.52 -0.23 15.35
C ASN A 371 8.88 -0.40 16.03
N ILE A 372 9.74 0.61 15.95
CA ILE A 372 11.11 0.57 16.47
C ILE A 372 11.36 1.78 17.36
N THR A 373 11.70 1.56 18.62
CA THR A 373 12.06 2.62 19.56
C THR A 373 13.55 2.52 19.92
N PHE A 374 14.27 3.62 19.84
CA PHE A 374 15.68 3.71 20.25
C PHE A 374 15.81 4.38 21.61
N VAL A 375 16.75 3.89 22.42
CA VAL A 375 17.21 4.52 23.66
C VAL A 375 18.72 4.67 23.59
N ASP A 376 19.22 5.90 23.68
CA ASP A 376 20.65 6.20 23.71
C ASP A 376 20.85 7.62 24.24
N ASN A 377 21.79 7.82 25.16
CA ASN A 377 22.07 9.14 25.76
C ASN A 377 23.24 9.89 25.10
N SER A 378 23.82 9.32 24.04
CA SER A 378 25.03 9.86 23.41
C SER A 378 24.71 10.64 22.14
N ARG A 379 25.72 11.41 21.69
CA ARG A 379 25.64 12.22 20.46
C ARG A 379 26.56 11.66 19.38
N ILE A 380 26.24 11.96 18.13
CA ILE A 380 27.00 11.45 16.97
C ILE A 380 28.36 12.14 16.88
N SER A 381 29.43 11.37 16.87
CA SER A 381 30.80 11.86 16.66
C SER A 381 31.29 11.61 15.23
N TYR A 382 32.36 12.29 14.80
CA TYR A 382 32.91 12.17 13.44
C TYR A 382 33.32 10.74 13.03
N SER A 383 33.68 9.89 13.99
CA SER A 383 34.06 8.49 13.71
C SER A 383 32.86 7.55 13.56
N ASN A 384 31.65 8.01 13.92
CA ASN A 384 30.46 7.18 13.95
C ASN A 384 29.90 6.82 12.56
N PRO A 385 29.72 7.75 11.60
CA PRO A 385 29.02 7.47 10.33
C PRO A 385 29.57 6.28 9.52
N VAL A 386 30.87 6.02 9.59
CA VAL A 386 31.51 4.90 8.86
C VAL A 386 31.25 3.52 9.48
N ARG A 387 30.73 3.46 10.70
CA ARG A 387 30.41 2.21 11.43
C ARG A 387 28.93 2.11 11.78
N GLN A 388 28.28 3.24 12.05
CA GLN A 388 26.89 3.35 12.50
C GLN A 388 26.02 3.74 11.29
N THR A 389 25.43 2.72 10.67
CA THR A 389 24.84 2.78 9.31
C THR A 389 23.58 3.62 9.16
N LEU A 390 23.15 4.33 10.22
CA LEU A 390 22.03 5.27 10.17
C LEU A 390 22.46 6.74 10.17
N PHE A 391 23.75 7.02 10.40
CA PHE A 391 24.24 8.40 10.54
C PHE A 391 25.04 8.83 9.33
N THR A 392 24.93 10.11 8.98
CA THR A 392 25.72 10.74 7.93
C THR A 392 26.82 11.62 8.53
N PHE A 393 27.78 12.03 7.70
CA PHE A 393 28.78 13.03 8.09
C PHE A 393 28.13 14.33 8.60
N GLN A 394 27.06 14.77 7.93
CA GLN A 394 26.33 15.98 8.32
C GLN A 394 25.74 15.89 9.73
N ASP A 395 25.20 14.73 10.11
CA ASP A 395 24.65 14.52 11.45
C ASP A 395 25.73 14.62 12.54
N SER A 396 26.97 14.26 12.22
CA SER A 396 28.11 14.43 13.12
C SER A 396 28.56 15.90 13.25
N CYS A 397 28.51 16.68 12.17
CA CYS A 397 28.80 18.12 12.20
C CYS A 397 27.78 18.88 13.07
N GLU A 398 26.51 18.45 13.03
CA GLU A 398 25.41 19.02 13.81
C GLU A 398 25.34 18.48 15.25
N ASN A 399 26.20 17.51 15.60
CA ASN A 399 26.24 16.87 16.93
C ASN A 399 24.84 16.39 17.37
N LYS A 400 24.08 15.72 16.50
CA LYS A 400 22.72 15.29 16.82
C LYS A 400 22.69 14.21 17.92
N PRO A 401 21.65 14.18 18.77
CA PRO A 401 21.39 13.05 19.66
C PRO A 401 21.18 11.76 18.86
N LYS A 402 21.86 10.68 19.23
CA LYS A 402 21.86 9.43 18.44
C LYS A 402 20.48 8.80 18.33
N ALA A 403 19.75 8.70 19.44
CA ALA A 403 18.45 8.03 19.46
C ALA A 403 17.46 8.70 18.48
N GLN A 404 17.34 10.03 18.52
CA GLN A 404 16.45 10.78 17.64
C GLN A 404 16.91 10.73 16.18
N ALA A 405 18.22 10.92 15.94
CA ALA A 405 18.76 10.84 14.59
C ALA A 405 18.56 9.45 13.95
N ALA A 406 18.68 8.37 14.73
CA ALA A 406 18.45 7.01 14.25
C ALA A 406 16.98 6.80 13.87
N ALA A 407 16.05 7.30 14.68
CA ALA A 407 14.62 7.25 14.38
C ALA A 407 14.29 8.01 13.09
N ASP A 408 14.86 9.19 12.88
CA ASP A 408 14.60 10.01 11.68
C ASP A 408 15.26 9.44 10.42
N ALA A 409 16.44 8.82 10.56
CA ALA A 409 17.08 8.08 9.48
C ALA A 409 16.21 6.92 8.99
N LEU A 410 15.56 6.17 9.90
CA LEU A 410 14.63 5.11 9.51
C LEU A 410 13.43 5.65 8.71
N LYS A 411 12.82 6.78 9.13
CA LYS A 411 11.71 7.42 8.40
C LYS A 411 12.12 7.88 7.00
N THR A 412 13.37 8.29 6.86
CA THR A 412 13.96 8.67 5.57
C THR A 412 14.12 7.47 4.65
N ILE A 413 14.47 6.30 5.19
CA ILE A 413 14.62 5.07 4.41
C ILE A 413 13.26 4.47 4.04
N TYR A 414 12.32 4.43 4.99
CA TYR A 414 10.98 3.88 4.79
C TYR A 414 9.93 4.74 5.52
N PRO A 415 9.17 5.59 4.81
CA PRO A 415 8.21 6.51 5.42
C PRO A 415 7.09 5.84 6.23
N GLY A 416 6.78 4.57 5.95
CA GLY A 416 5.77 3.79 6.68
C GLY A 416 6.23 3.28 8.05
N ILE A 417 7.49 3.54 8.46
CA ILE A 417 8.01 3.12 9.76
C ILE A 417 7.54 4.03 10.89
N LYS A 418 7.24 3.44 12.04
CA LYS A 418 6.90 4.10 13.30
C LYS A 418 8.13 4.04 14.21
N SER A 419 8.99 5.05 14.09
CA SER A 419 10.22 5.13 14.88
C SER A 419 10.28 6.36 15.80
N ILE A 420 10.75 6.13 17.03
CA ILE A 420 10.89 7.14 18.09
C ILE A 420 12.26 6.97 18.76
N GLY A 421 12.92 8.07 19.11
CA GLY A 421 14.18 8.05 19.86
C GLY A 421 14.03 8.74 21.21
N TYR A 422 14.54 8.10 22.27
CA TYR A 422 14.59 8.65 23.62
C TYR A 422 16.04 8.89 24.04
N ASP A 423 16.34 10.13 24.41
CA ASP A 423 17.58 10.49 25.09
C ASP A 423 17.44 10.12 26.58
N LEU A 424 17.92 8.95 26.94
CA LEU A 424 17.72 8.33 28.25
C LEU A 424 19.00 7.61 28.68
N THR A 425 19.46 7.90 29.90
CA THR A 425 20.62 7.25 30.50
C THR A 425 20.15 6.01 31.26
N ILE A 426 20.81 4.87 31.05
CA ILE A 426 20.54 3.65 31.82
C ILE A 426 21.46 3.63 33.05
N PRO A 427 20.92 3.66 34.28
CA PRO A 427 21.73 3.59 35.49
C PRO A 427 22.48 2.26 35.59
N MET A 428 23.72 2.31 36.05
CA MET A 428 24.65 1.17 36.08
C MET A 428 24.98 0.78 37.52
N PRO A 429 25.04 -0.51 37.85
CA PRO A 429 25.57 -1.00 39.12
C PRO A 429 26.98 -0.43 39.43
N GLY A 430 27.25 -0.17 40.71
CA GLY A 430 28.54 0.35 41.18
C GLY A 430 28.87 1.79 40.79
N HIS A 431 27.93 2.55 40.22
CA HIS A 431 28.07 3.97 39.93
C HIS A 431 27.20 4.77 40.89
N THR A 432 27.85 5.36 41.91
CA THR A 432 27.16 6.04 43.01
C THR A 432 26.25 7.16 42.53
N VAL A 433 25.00 7.13 42.98
CA VAL A 433 23.99 8.16 42.70
C VAL A 433 24.04 9.18 43.83
N GLY A 434 24.48 10.41 43.53
CA GLY A 434 24.50 11.49 44.50
C GLY A 434 23.08 11.99 44.82
N ASP A 435 22.90 12.56 46.02
CA ASP A 435 21.60 13.03 46.53
C ASP A 435 20.87 13.99 45.57
N SER A 436 21.62 14.82 44.84
CA SER A 436 21.07 15.78 43.88
C SER A 436 20.55 15.15 42.58
N THR A 437 20.91 13.90 42.29
CA THR A 437 20.54 13.20 41.04
C THR A 437 19.53 12.08 41.23
N ILE A 438 19.16 11.76 42.48
CA ILE A 438 18.25 10.64 42.82
C ILE A 438 16.92 10.74 42.07
N GLU A 439 16.27 11.91 42.09
CA GLU A 439 14.97 12.08 41.43
C GLU A 439 15.06 11.88 39.91
N LYS A 440 16.11 12.41 39.27
CA LYS A 440 16.34 12.20 37.83
C LYS A 440 16.56 10.72 37.51
N VAL A 441 17.38 10.03 38.31
CA VAL A 441 17.62 8.59 38.13
C VAL A 441 16.33 7.81 38.29
N LYS A 442 15.47 8.20 39.22
CA LYS A 442 14.14 7.60 39.41
C LYS A 442 13.23 7.82 38.20
N GLU A 443 13.21 9.02 37.64
CA GLU A 443 12.49 9.32 36.40
C GLU A 443 13.01 8.47 35.23
N ASP A 444 14.33 8.39 35.06
CA ASP A 444 14.99 7.59 34.02
C ASP A 444 14.66 6.09 34.16
N VAL A 445 14.69 5.54 35.38
CA VAL A 445 14.28 4.15 35.67
C VAL A 445 12.82 3.91 35.33
N ASN A 446 11.92 4.81 35.74
CA ASN A 446 10.49 4.68 35.47
C ASN A 446 10.22 4.70 33.95
N LEU A 447 10.87 5.62 33.22
CA LEU A 447 10.75 5.70 31.77
C LEU A 447 11.29 4.43 31.10
N LEU A 448 12.44 3.91 31.54
CA LEU A 448 12.99 2.66 31.02
C LEU A 448 12.03 1.48 31.25
N HIS A 449 11.45 1.38 32.45
CA HIS A 449 10.48 0.35 32.81
C HIS A 449 9.23 0.46 31.93
N ASP A 450 8.66 1.65 31.79
CA ASP A 450 7.50 1.89 30.91
C ASP A 450 7.79 1.53 29.46
N LEU A 451 8.96 1.90 28.94
CA LEU A 451 9.38 1.52 27.60
C LEU A 451 9.48 0.01 27.46
N ILE A 452 10.13 -0.70 28.39
CA ILE A 452 10.22 -2.17 28.34
C ILE A 452 8.82 -2.81 28.39
N ARG A 453 7.93 -2.30 29.25
CA ARG A 453 6.56 -2.78 29.40
C ARG A 453 5.74 -2.60 28.13
N GLN A 454 5.90 -1.47 27.45
CA GLN A 454 5.19 -1.12 26.21
C GLN A 454 5.71 -1.87 24.98
N HIS A 455 6.87 -2.51 25.02
CA HIS A 455 7.43 -3.22 23.87
C HIS A 455 7.33 -4.73 24.04
N ASP A 456 7.36 -5.46 22.93
CA ASP A 456 7.22 -6.92 22.93
C ASP A 456 8.59 -7.62 23.00
N VAL A 457 9.60 -6.98 22.38
CA VAL A 457 10.98 -7.47 22.29
C VAL A 457 11.95 -6.36 22.68
N ILE A 458 12.95 -6.72 23.49
CA ILE A 458 13.99 -5.81 23.97
C ILE A 458 15.35 -6.31 23.46
N PHE A 459 16.06 -5.46 22.72
CA PHE A 459 17.45 -5.70 22.34
C PHE A 459 18.39 -4.94 23.26
N LEU A 460 19.31 -5.65 23.91
CA LEU A 460 20.39 -5.07 24.69
C LEU A 460 21.63 -4.91 23.80
N LEU A 461 21.85 -3.70 23.31
CA LEU A 461 22.87 -3.35 22.32
C LEU A 461 23.82 -2.28 22.87
N THR A 462 23.86 -2.14 24.19
CA THR A 462 24.73 -1.20 24.91
C THR A 462 26.18 -1.66 24.88
N ASP A 463 27.07 -0.72 25.14
CA ASP A 463 28.51 -0.84 24.99
C ASP A 463 29.24 -1.34 26.24
N SER A 464 28.54 -1.51 27.36
CA SER A 464 29.10 -2.03 28.61
C SER A 464 28.26 -3.17 29.19
N ARG A 465 28.86 -3.96 30.08
CA ARG A 465 28.16 -5.03 30.79
C ARG A 465 27.18 -4.47 31.81
N GLU A 466 27.55 -3.41 32.52
CA GLU A 466 26.81 -2.83 33.64
C GLU A 466 25.49 -2.23 33.16
N SER A 467 25.51 -1.55 32.01
CA SER A 467 24.32 -0.98 31.36
C SER A 467 23.29 -2.02 30.92
N ARG A 468 23.66 -3.30 30.81
CA ARG A 468 22.73 -4.40 30.47
C ARG A 468 22.01 -4.98 31.68
N TRP A 469 22.49 -4.71 32.89
CA TRP A 469 21.97 -5.34 34.11
C TRP A 469 20.52 -4.95 34.37
N LEU A 470 20.23 -3.65 34.49
CA LEU A 470 18.89 -3.17 34.83
C LEU A 470 17.84 -3.58 33.77
N PRO A 471 18.08 -3.41 32.45
CA PRO A 471 17.16 -3.94 31.44
C PRO A 471 16.93 -5.45 31.51
N THR A 472 17.95 -6.22 31.92
CA THR A 472 17.82 -7.68 32.09
C THR A 472 16.87 -8.02 33.25
N VAL A 473 17.00 -7.32 34.38
CA VAL A 473 16.12 -7.50 35.54
C VAL A 473 14.68 -7.15 35.17
N ILE A 474 14.46 -5.96 34.60
CA ILE A 474 13.11 -5.50 34.21
C ILE A 474 12.50 -6.45 33.17
N GLY A 475 13.27 -6.87 32.17
CA GLY A 475 12.80 -7.80 31.13
C GLY A 475 12.39 -9.17 31.70
N ALA A 476 13.10 -9.67 32.72
CA ALA A 476 12.74 -10.92 33.40
C ALA A 476 11.47 -10.79 34.25
N VAL A 477 11.27 -9.65 34.92
CA VAL A 477 10.07 -9.33 35.72
C VAL A 477 8.85 -9.15 34.81
N GLU A 478 8.98 -8.37 33.74
CA GLU A 478 7.93 -8.09 32.76
C GLU A 478 7.73 -9.22 31.73
N GLN A 479 8.44 -10.34 31.88
CA GLN A 479 8.34 -11.54 31.03
C GLN A 479 8.51 -11.24 29.53
N LYS A 480 9.48 -10.39 29.18
CA LYS A 480 9.75 -9.95 27.81
C LYS A 480 10.73 -10.87 27.09
N ILE A 481 10.64 -10.88 25.76
CA ILE A 481 11.70 -11.48 24.92
C ILE A 481 12.89 -10.52 24.94
N VAL A 482 13.99 -10.95 25.55
CA VAL A 482 15.22 -10.15 25.63
C VAL A 482 16.33 -10.83 24.84
N LEU A 483 16.92 -10.08 23.90
CA LEU A 483 18.07 -10.48 23.10
C LEU A 483 19.25 -9.58 23.45
N CYS A 484 20.30 -10.16 24.01
CA CYS A 484 21.53 -9.45 24.31
C CYS A 484 22.58 -9.78 23.25
N CYS A 485 23.15 -8.73 22.67
CA CYS A 485 24.24 -8.86 21.71
C CYS A 485 25.46 -8.08 22.20
N ALA A 486 26.57 -8.79 22.32
CA ALA A 486 27.84 -8.26 22.81
C ALA A 486 28.94 -8.55 21.79
N VAL A 487 29.88 -7.63 21.66
CA VAL A 487 30.96 -7.71 20.66
C VAL A 487 32.32 -7.51 21.33
N GLY A 488 33.29 -8.30 20.89
CA GLY A 488 34.71 -8.12 21.17
C GLY A 488 35.47 -7.75 19.89
N PHE A 489 36.81 -7.73 19.97
CA PHE A 489 37.66 -7.36 18.83
C PHE A 489 37.44 -8.25 17.59
N ASP A 490 37.47 -9.57 17.77
CA ASP A 490 37.36 -10.59 16.71
C ASP A 490 36.23 -11.62 16.95
N SER A 491 35.36 -11.39 17.94
CA SER A 491 34.30 -12.31 18.34
C SER A 491 33.02 -11.57 18.75
N TYR A 492 31.90 -12.30 18.80
CA TYR A 492 30.64 -11.79 19.32
C TYR A 492 29.82 -12.90 19.98
N VAL A 493 28.92 -12.48 20.87
CA VAL A 493 27.94 -13.36 21.51
C VAL A 493 26.55 -12.76 21.40
N ILE A 494 25.60 -13.60 21.02
CA ILE A 494 24.17 -13.30 20.98
C ILE A 494 23.49 -14.29 21.92
N ILE A 495 22.74 -13.82 22.88
CA ILE A 495 22.00 -14.65 23.83
C ILE A 495 20.54 -14.19 23.89
N ARG A 496 19.61 -15.14 23.79
CA ARG A 496 18.21 -14.90 24.16
C ARG A 496 18.00 -15.30 25.62
N HIS A 497 17.41 -14.42 26.42
CA HIS A 497 17.15 -14.75 27.82
C HIS A 497 15.97 -15.70 27.94
N GLY A 498 15.97 -16.52 28.99
CA GLY A 498 14.78 -17.26 29.37
C GLY A 498 13.64 -16.35 29.81
N VAL A 499 12.39 -16.76 29.57
CA VAL A 499 11.18 -16.02 29.97
C VAL A 499 10.55 -16.71 31.18
N PRO A 500 10.81 -16.24 32.41
CA PRO A 500 10.41 -16.96 33.62
C PRO A 500 8.89 -17.05 33.76
N THR A 501 8.40 -18.17 34.27
CA THR A 501 6.98 -18.38 34.63
C THR A 501 6.84 -18.62 36.14
N LYS A 502 5.63 -18.54 36.70
CA LYS A 502 5.40 -18.82 38.14
C LYS A 502 5.81 -20.24 38.58
N GLU A 503 5.90 -21.18 37.63
CA GLU A 503 6.32 -22.57 37.85
C GLU A 503 7.84 -22.81 37.68
N SER A 504 8.59 -21.76 37.34
CA SER A 504 10.04 -21.82 37.09
C SER A 504 10.89 -22.16 38.32
N ASP A 505 10.31 -22.24 39.52
CA ASP A 505 11.03 -22.57 40.77
C ASP A 505 10.98 -24.07 41.13
N SER A 506 10.33 -24.92 40.32
CA SER A 506 10.33 -26.38 40.57
C SER A 506 11.69 -27.04 40.25
N THR A 507 12.06 -28.02 41.09
CA THR A 507 13.36 -28.71 41.18
C THR A 507 13.95 -29.15 39.84
N SER A 508 15.27 -28.94 39.70
CA SER A 508 16.13 -29.38 38.60
C SER A 508 15.75 -30.79 38.14
N ARG A 509 15.16 -30.89 36.94
CA ARG A 509 15.07 -32.15 36.20
C ARG A 509 16.25 -32.16 35.25
N THR A 510 17.03 -33.24 35.25
CA THR A 510 18.07 -33.44 34.24
C THR A 510 17.39 -33.53 32.87
N TYR A 511 17.49 -32.48 32.08
CA TYR A 511 16.92 -32.49 30.74
C TYR A 511 17.85 -33.25 29.81
N LYS A 512 17.33 -34.28 29.13
CA LYS A 512 18.18 -35.17 28.32
C LYS A 512 18.76 -34.45 27.10
N ASN A 513 17.97 -33.65 26.38
CA ASN A 513 18.36 -33.11 25.07
C ASN A 513 18.09 -31.61 24.84
N TYR A 514 17.30 -30.94 25.69
CA TYR A 514 16.93 -29.53 25.52
C TYR A 514 16.69 -28.83 26.87
N ILE A 515 16.83 -27.51 26.94
CA ILE A 515 16.44 -26.72 28.12
C ILE A 515 15.14 -25.95 27.80
N PRO A 516 14.10 -26.01 28.66
CA PRO A 516 12.87 -25.24 28.49
C PRO A 516 13.12 -23.72 28.43
N GLY A 517 12.34 -23.00 27.62
CA GLY A 517 12.56 -21.56 27.42
C GLY A 517 12.39 -20.72 28.69
N ASN A 518 11.60 -21.16 29.67
CA ASN A 518 11.45 -20.49 30.96
C ASN A 518 12.59 -20.76 31.96
N LYS A 519 13.53 -21.65 31.60
CA LYS A 519 14.68 -22.07 32.39
C LYS A 519 16.01 -21.72 31.72
N LEU A 520 16.00 -21.01 30.60
CA LEU A 520 17.23 -20.57 29.95
C LEU A 520 17.90 -19.44 30.74
N GLY A 521 19.24 -19.46 30.76
CA GLY A 521 20.02 -18.43 31.40
C GLY A 521 19.89 -17.06 30.75
N CYS A 522 20.23 -16.02 31.51
CA CYS A 522 20.46 -14.68 30.95
C CYS A 522 21.95 -14.45 30.70
N TYR A 523 22.30 -13.27 30.18
CA TYR A 523 23.69 -12.85 29.97
C TYR A 523 24.59 -13.04 31.22
N PHE A 524 24.03 -12.84 32.42
CA PHE A 524 24.74 -12.89 33.70
C PHE A 524 24.75 -14.28 34.37
N CYS A 525 24.15 -15.33 33.78
CA CYS A 525 24.10 -16.65 34.40
C CYS A 525 25.41 -17.44 34.29
N ASN A 526 26.23 -17.15 33.28
CA ASN A 526 27.42 -17.96 32.97
C ASN A 526 28.71 -17.35 33.53
N ASP A 527 28.62 -16.38 34.44
CA ASP A 527 29.77 -15.73 35.06
C ASP A 527 29.57 -15.62 36.58
N ILE A 528 30.65 -15.81 37.35
CA ILE A 528 30.63 -15.98 38.82
C ILE A 528 30.89 -14.63 39.52
N VAL A 529 30.83 -13.50 38.81
CA VAL A 529 31.13 -12.15 39.34
C VAL A 529 30.01 -11.15 39.02
N ALA A 530 29.61 -10.34 40.00
CA ALA A 530 28.64 -9.27 39.79
C ALA A 530 29.16 -8.20 38.81
N PRO A 531 28.26 -7.51 38.07
CA PRO A 531 28.65 -6.35 37.28
C PRO A 531 29.12 -5.22 38.21
N GLY A 532 30.42 -4.92 38.20
CA GLY A 532 31.04 -3.77 38.86
C GLY A 532 31.73 -2.84 37.84
N ASN A 533 32.43 -1.80 38.31
CA ASN A 533 33.10 -0.83 37.43
C ASN A 533 34.21 -1.49 36.59
N SER A 534 33.89 -1.88 35.35
CA SER A 534 34.78 -2.61 34.44
C SER A 534 35.78 -1.75 33.67
N SER A 535 35.92 -0.46 34.02
CA SER A 535 36.83 0.49 33.35
C SER A 535 38.32 0.11 33.40
N ILE A 536 38.70 -0.95 34.12
CA ILE A 536 40.09 -1.21 34.50
C ILE A 536 40.70 -2.50 33.88
N ASP A 537 39.99 -3.56 33.44
CA ASP A 537 40.72 -4.83 33.12
C ASP A 537 40.09 -5.93 32.20
N ARG A 538 39.22 -5.68 31.18
CA ARG A 538 38.73 -6.79 30.28
C ARG A 538 38.52 -6.41 28.80
N THR A 539 38.64 -7.38 27.88
CA THR A 539 38.61 -7.18 26.40
C THR A 539 37.26 -7.42 25.70
N LEU A 540 36.34 -8.18 26.32
CA LEU A 540 34.97 -8.39 25.82
C LEU A 540 34.06 -7.39 26.53
N ASP A 541 33.23 -6.63 25.80
CA ASP A 541 32.44 -5.49 26.28
C ASP A 541 33.19 -4.21 26.66
N GLN A 542 34.49 -4.07 26.36
CA GLN A 542 35.14 -2.75 26.38
C GLN A 542 35.13 -2.12 24.99
N GLN A 543 34.48 -0.96 24.88
CA GLN A 543 34.55 -0.03 23.74
C GLN A 543 34.28 -0.67 22.37
N CYS A 544 32.99 -0.78 21.99
CA CYS A 544 32.50 -1.20 20.67
C CYS A 544 33.18 -0.52 19.45
N THR A 545 33.94 0.56 19.67
CA THR A 545 34.76 1.29 18.69
C THR A 545 35.99 0.53 18.21
N VAL A 546 36.58 -0.37 19.00
CA VAL A 546 37.79 -1.13 18.64
C VAL A 546 37.45 -2.57 18.25
N THR A 547 36.48 -2.72 17.34
CA THR A 547 36.05 -4.02 16.80
C THR A 547 36.32 -4.10 15.30
N ARG A 548 36.57 -5.31 14.78
CA ARG A 548 36.62 -5.54 13.33
C ARG A 548 35.25 -5.16 12.73
N PRO A 549 35.18 -4.25 11.72
CA PRO A 549 33.90 -3.66 11.29
C PRO A 549 32.78 -4.66 10.95
N GLY A 550 33.13 -5.78 10.31
CA GLY A 550 32.17 -6.80 9.89
C GLY A 550 31.46 -7.54 11.04
N ILE A 551 32.00 -7.53 12.26
CA ILE A 551 31.41 -8.21 13.43
C ILE A 551 30.03 -7.67 13.71
N SER A 552 29.91 -6.35 13.76
CA SER A 552 28.65 -5.70 14.09
C SER A 552 27.53 -6.07 13.11
N MET A 553 27.85 -6.20 11.82
CA MET A 553 26.89 -6.59 10.78
C MET A 553 26.44 -8.04 10.96
N MET A 554 27.38 -8.97 11.15
CA MET A 554 27.07 -10.39 11.35
C MET A 554 26.28 -10.61 12.65
N ALA A 555 26.72 -10.00 13.74
CA ALA A 555 26.08 -10.12 15.04
C ALA A 555 24.65 -9.55 15.00
N SER A 556 24.45 -8.40 14.35
CA SER A 556 23.13 -7.78 14.20
C SER A 556 22.20 -8.62 13.33
N ALA A 557 22.69 -9.13 12.20
CA ALA A 557 21.91 -9.98 11.30
C ALA A 557 21.44 -11.24 12.04
N LEU A 558 22.36 -11.97 12.67
CA LEU A 558 22.02 -13.18 13.43
C LEU A 558 21.12 -12.90 14.64
N SER A 559 21.24 -11.74 15.28
CA SER A 559 20.34 -11.35 16.38
C SER A 559 18.91 -11.18 15.90
N VAL A 560 18.73 -10.58 14.73
CA VAL A 560 17.40 -10.43 14.12
C VAL A 560 16.88 -11.77 13.61
N GLU A 561 17.68 -12.57 12.90
CA GLU A 561 17.24 -13.91 12.46
C GLU A 561 16.85 -14.80 13.64
N LEU A 562 17.59 -14.75 14.75
CA LEU A 562 17.21 -15.45 15.98
C LEU A 562 15.87 -14.96 16.52
N LEU A 563 15.61 -13.64 16.51
CA LEU A 563 14.30 -13.10 16.87
C LEU A 563 13.19 -13.65 15.99
N ILE A 564 13.38 -13.66 14.66
CA ILE A 564 12.36 -14.15 13.74
C ILE A 564 12.06 -15.62 14.07
N SER A 565 13.07 -16.47 14.22
CA SER A 565 12.87 -17.88 14.62
C SER A 565 12.16 -18.03 15.97
N ILE A 566 12.45 -17.19 16.96
CA ILE A 566 11.73 -17.17 18.25
C ILE A 566 10.25 -16.85 18.02
N VAL A 567 9.92 -15.78 17.30
CA VAL A 567 8.54 -15.31 17.12
C VAL A 567 7.71 -16.28 16.27
N GLN A 568 8.35 -16.94 15.31
CA GLN A 568 7.72 -17.97 14.47
C GLN A 568 7.52 -19.30 15.19
N HIS A 569 8.20 -19.53 16.32
CA HIS A 569 7.96 -20.72 17.14
C HIS A 569 6.62 -20.61 17.87
N PRO A 570 5.80 -21.68 17.97
CA PRO A 570 4.50 -21.64 18.66
C PRO A 570 4.56 -21.13 20.10
N LEU A 571 5.61 -21.50 20.85
CA LEU A 571 5.86 -21.05 22.23
C LEU A 571 6.51 -19.66 22.35
N ARG A 572 6.84 -19.00 21.23
CA ARG A 572 7.49 -17.69 21.18
C ARG A 572 8.68 -17.59 22.14
N GLY A 573 8.70 -16.61 23.04
CA GLY A 573 9.78 -16.41 24.02
C GLY A 573 10.05 -17.60 24.94
N GLN A 574 9.07 -18.52 25.11
CA GLN A 574 9.22 -19.73 25.91
C GLN A 574 9.71 -20.94 25.10
N CYS A 575 10.12 -20.76 23.84
CA CYS A 575 10.69 -21.83 23.03
C CYS A 575 11.93 -22.45 23.70
N PRO A 576 12.03 -23.79 23.77
CA PRO A 576 13.20 -24.46 24.33
C PRO A 576 14.42 -24.32 23.41
N ALA A 577 15.61 -24.60 23.94
CA ALA A 577 16.85 -24.67 23.16
C ALA A 577 17.48 -26.06 23.27
N SER A 578 17.96 -26.62 22.17
CA SER A 578 18.70 -27.89 22.17
C SER A 578 20.05 -27.75 22.89
N ILE A 579 20.45 -28.77 23.65
CA ILE A 579 21.79 -28.86 24.28
C ILE A 579 22.85 -29.28 23.24
N HIS A 580 22.44 -30.06 22.24
CA HIS A 580 23.30 -30.56 21.17
C HIS A 580 22.69 -30.22 19.80
N PRO A 581 22.78 -28.96 19.35
CA PRO A 581 22.17 -28.53 18.10
C PRO A 581 22.81 -29.15 16.85
N ASP A 582 24.05 -29.64 16.94
CA ASP A 582 24.80 -30.23 15.82
C ASP A 582 24.50 -31.72 15.57
N ARG A 583 23.67 -32.37 16.40
CA ARG A 583 23.27 -33.76 16.21
C ARG A 583 22.02 -33.82 15.30
N GLU A 584 22.02 -34.75 14.34
CA GLU A 584 20.94 -34.92 13.34
C GLU A 584 19.55 -35.16 13.96
N GLU A 585 19.49 -35.62 15.21
CA GLU A 585 18.26 -35.73 16.01
C GLU A 585 17.86 -34.36 16.59
N SER A 586 17.42 -33.43 15.74
CA SER A 586 16.84 -32.18 16.22
C SER A 586 15.59 -32.48 17.06
N VAL A 587 15.57 -31.99 18.31
CA VAL A 587 14.40 -32.04 19.19
C VAL A 587 13.26 -31.27 18.51
N PRO A 588 12.16 -31.91 18.06
CA PRO A 588 11.10 -31.23 17.30
C PRO A 588 10.52 -30.02 18.03
N GLU A 589 10.51 -30.06 19.36
CA GLU A 589 10.02 -28.98 20.23
C GLU A 589 10.91 -27.73 20.25
N ALA A 590 12.15 -27.79 19.75
CA ALA A 590 13.11 -26.68 19.71
C ALA A 590 13.32 -26.08 18.31
N VAL A 591 12.44 -26.43 17.36
CA VAL A 591 12.53 -26.05 15.95
C VAL A 591 11.33 -25.20 15.56
N SER A 592 11.59 -24.09 14.89
CA SER A 592 10.59 -23.23 14.24
C SER A 592 10.45 -23.58 12.76
N CYS A 593 9.51 -22.96 12.04
CA CYS A 593 9.43 -23.08 10.58
C CYS A 593 10.67 -22.53 9.84
N LEU A 594 11.59 -21.87 10.55
CA LEU A 594 12.86 -21.34 10.06
C LEU A 594 14.09 -22.12 10.55
N GLY A 595 13.90 -23.25 11.23
CA GLY A 595 14.97 -24.08 11.79
C GLY A 595 15.13 -23.92 13.31
N ILE A 596 16.28 -24.35 13.83
CA ILE A 596 16.56 -24.38 15.27
C ILE A 596 16.52 -23.00 15.92
N VAL A 597 16.11 -22.96 17.19
CA VAL A 597 16.10 -21.71 18.00
C VAL A 597 17.15 -21.78 19.11
N PRO A 598 18.44 -21.49 18.81
CA PRO A 598 19.53 -21.62 19.78
C PRO A 598 19.36 -20.69 20.97
N HIS A 599 19.91 -21.08 22.12
CA HIS A 599 19.96 -20.20 23.30
C HIS A 599 21.02 -19.11 23.12
N THR A 600 22.23 -19.50 22.76
CA THR A 600 23.37 -18.60 22.55
C THR A 600 24.04 -18.91 21.23
N ILE A 601 24.50 -17.87 20.54
CA ILE A 601 25.37 -17.95 19.36
C ILE A 601 26.67 -17.26 19.71
N ARG A 602 27.79 -17.98 19.73
CA ARG A 602 29.13 -17.41 19.88
C ARG A 602 29.92 -17.66 18.60
N SER A 603 30.53 -16.61 18.06
CA SER A 603 31.36 -16.73 16.87
C SER A 603 32.73 -16.07 17.05
N PHE A 604 33.73 -16.69 16.43
CA PHE A 604 35.13 -16.27 16.46
C PHE A 604 35.61 -16.12 15.00
N LEU A 605 35.83 -14.88 14.57
CA LEU A 605 36.23 -14.57 13.18
C LEU A 605 37.66 -15.01 12.88
N SER A 606 38.53 -15.10 13.89
CA SER A 606 39.88 -15.61 13.71
C SER A 606 39.89 -17.07 13.24
N ARG A 607 38.85 -17.84 13.57
CA ARG A 607 38.70 -19.26 13.21
C ARG A 607 37.53 -19.54 12.26
N TYR A 608 36.74 -18.53 11.92
CA TYR A 608 35.49 -18.67 11.17
C TYR A 608 34.55 -19.75 11.75
N SER A 609 34.54 -19.86 13.07
CA SER A 609 33.81 -20.91 13.80
C SER A 609 32.67 -20.31 14.62
N THR A 610 31.52 -20.98 14.60
CA THR A 610 30.36 -20.66 15.44
C THR A 610 30.05 -21.83 16.35
N VAL A 611 29.77 -21.55 17.62
CA VAL A 611 29.34 -22.54 18.63
C VAL A 611 28.02 -22.09 19.24
N LEU A 612 27.17 -23.05 19.58
CA LEU A 612 25.79 -22.81 20.04
C LEU A 612 25.56 -23.34 21.46
N PRO A 613 26.21 -22.76 22.50
CA PRO A 613 26.07 -23.26 23.85
C PRO A 613 24.68 -22.99 24.42
N THR A 614 24.18 -23.92 25.22
CA THR A 614 22.90 -23.81 25.91
C THR A 614 23.15 -23.93 27.41
N GLY A 615 22.60 -23.01 28.20
CA GLY A 615 22.86 -22.90 29.64
C GLY A 615 21.58 -22.67 30.41
N GLU A 616 21.46 -23.31 31.56
CA GLU A 616 20.32 -23.16 32.47
C GLU A 616 20.43 -21.85 33.26
N ALA A 617 19.27 -21.32 33.68
CA ALA A 617 19.20 -20.21 34.61
C ALA A 617 19.84 -20.57 35.95
N PHE A 618 20.87 -19.81 36.34
CA PHE A 618 21.55 -20.01 37.60
C PHE A 618 20.70 -19.47 38.76
N SER A 619 20.49 -20.30 39.79
CA SER A 619 19.63 -19.97 40.94
C SER A 619 20.11 -18.75 41.72
N GLN A 620 21.42 -18.50 41.75
CA GLN A 620 22.05 -17.35 42.41
C GLN A 620 22.50 -16.27 41.42
N CYS A 621 21.92 -16.25 40.21
CA CYS A 621 22.23 -15.20 39.23
C CYS A 621 21.89 -13.80 39.78
N VAL A 622 22.83 -12.87 39.63
CA VAL A 622 22.69 -11.45 40.04
C VAL A 622 21.68 -10.63 39.23
N ALA A 623 21.04 -11.23 38.22
CA ALA A 623 20.06 -10.54 37.37
C ALA A 623 18.72 -11.28 37.28
N CYS A 624 18.69 -12.53 36.81
CA CYS A 624 17.42 -13.23 36.52
C CYS A 624 16.96 -14.20 37.63
N SER A 625 17.69 -14.33 38.74
CA SER A 625 17.28 -15.22 39.84
C SER A 625 15.93 -14.80 40.43
N SER A 626 15.21 -15.75 41.03
CA SER A 626 13.97 -15.44 41.75
C SER A 626 14.22 -14.52 42.96
N ILE A 627 15.42 -14.54 43.55
CA ILE A 627 15.84 -13.64 44.63
C ILE A 627 15.84 -12.19 44.15
N VAL A 628 16.53 -11.91 43.04
CA VAL A 628 16.64 -10.54 42.48
C VAL A 628 15.29 -10.04 41.96
N ARG A 629 14.51 -10.92 41.30
CA ARG A 629 13.16 -10.55 40.82
C ARG A 629 12.24 -10.14 41.97
N LYS A 630 12.22 -10.92 43.07
CA LYS A 630 11.42 -10.58 44.26
C LYS A 630 11.89 -9.30 44.92
N ALA A 631 13.19 -9.10 45.10
CA ALA A 631 13.73 -7.86 45.65
C ALA A 631 13.34 -6.62 44.82
N PHE A 632 13.37 -6.75 43.49
CA PHE A 632 12.92 -5.67 42.60
C PHE A 632 11.40 -5.42 42.70
N GLU A 633 10.58 -6.47 42.78
CA GLU A 633 9.12 -6.36 42.91
C GLU A 633 8.68 -5.80 44.28
N ASP A 634 9.36 -6.18 45.35
CA ASP A 634 9.01 -5.82 46.73
C ASP A 634 9.55 -4.42 47.12
N ASP A 635 10.82 -4.13 46.83
CA ASP A 635 11.52 -2.92 47.29
C ASP A 635 11.69 -1.85 46.19
N GLY A 636 11.41 -2.20 44.92
CA GLY A 636 11.40 -1.27 43.80
C GLY A 636 12.66 -0.40 43.68
N PHE A 637 12.48 0.92 43.65
CA PHE A 637 13.58 1.87 43.48
C PHE A 637 14.58 1.87 44.65
N SER A 638 14.15 1.53 45.88
CA SER A 638 15.06 1.46 47.03
C SER A 638 16.08 0.33 46.87
N PHE A 639 15.65 -0.82 46.34
CA PHE A 639 16.56 -1.91 45.96
C PHE A 639 17.57 -1.45 44.90
N LEU A 640 17.09 -0.78 43.84
CA LEU A 640 17.97 -0.27 42.78
C LEU A 640 19.02 0.73 43.30
N LEU A 641 18.63 1.62 44.20
CA LEU A 641 19.54 2.60 44.78
C LEU A 641 20.67 1.92 45.57
N ASN A 642 20.36 0.85 46.30
CA ASN A 642 21.37 0.03 46.98
C ASN A 642 22.34 -0.61 45.97
N VAL A 643 21.81 -1.17 44.88
CA VAL A 643 22.64 -1.78 43.81
C VAL A 643 23.56 -0.77 43.12
N PHE A 644 23.09 0.47 42.90
CA PHE A 644 23.92 1.50 42.26
C PHE A 644 25.03 2.00 43.18
N ASN A 645 24.77 2.06 44.49
CA ASN A 645 25.69 2.62 45.47
C ASN A 645 26.65 1.61 46.09
N ASP A 646 26.31 0.31 46.10
CA ASP A 646 27.10 -0.76 46.69
C ASP A 646 27.35 -1.88 45.66
N ILE A 647 28.63 -2.10 45.36
CA ILE A 647 29.10 -3.08 44.36
C ILE A 647 28.87 -4.52 44.85
N ASP A 648 28.95 -4.76 46.16
CA ASP A 648 28.88 -6.11 46.74
C ASP A 648 27.43 -6.51 47.08
N TYR A 649 26.50 -5.56 47.04
CA TYR A 649 25.10 -5.78 47.44
C TYR A 649 24.43 -6.94 46.69
N LEU A 650 24.64 -7.04 45.37
CA LEU A 650 24.06 -8.10 44.55
C LEU A 650 24.65 -9.49 44.88
N GLU A 651 25.95 -9.56 45.15
CA GLU A 651 26.62 -10.82 45.48
C GLU A 651 26.19 -11.33 46.87
N ASN A 652 26.01 -10.41 47.80
CA ASN A 652 25.51 -10.69 49.14
C ASN A 652 24.05 -11.14 49.10
N LEU A 653 23.19 -10.42 48.36
CA LEU A 653 21.76 -10.74 48.25
C LEU A 653 21.51 -12.12 47.65
N THR A 654 22.26 -12.49 46.62
CA THR A 654 22.08 -13.78 45.92
C THR A 654 22.79 -14.95 46.59
N GLY A 655 23.61 -14.68 47.63
CA GLY A 655 24.47 -15.69 48.25
C GLY A 655 25.65 -16.12 47.38
N LEU A 656 25.92 -15.41 46.28
CA LEU A 656 27.09 -15.66 45.42
C LEU A 656 28.38 -15.44 46.20
N ARG A 657 28.43 -14.42 47.06
CA ARG A 657 29.58 -14.14 47.93
C ARG A 657 29.91 -15.30 48.85
N ALA A 658 28.89 -15.92 49.44
CA ALA A 658 29.06 -17.09 50.30
C ALA A 658 29.57 -18.32 49.52
N MET A 659 29.12 -18.48 48.27
CA MET A 659 29.58 -19.56 47.39
C MET A 659 31.05 -19.38 46.98
N GLN A 660 31.46 -18.15 46.63
CA GLN A 660 32.87 -17.82 46.34
C GLN A 660 33.77 -18.13 47.54
N LEU A 661 33.40 -17.62 48.73
CA LEU A 661 34.16 -17.87 49.97
C LEU A 661 34.25 -19.35 50.32
N ALA A 662 33.18 -20.13 50.10
CA ALA A 662 33.21 -21.57 50.32
C ALA A 662 34.15 -22.31 49.35
N THR A 663 34.34 -21.77 48.15
CA THR A 663 35.25 -22.34 47.14
C THR A 663 36.69 -21.99 47.48
N ASP A 664 36.97 -20.75 47.87
CA ASP A 664 38.29 -20.28 48.31
C ASP A 664 38.78 -21.07 49.55
N ILE A 665 37.88 -21.37 50.49
CA ILE A 665 38.21 -22.19 51.68
C ILE A 665 38.56 -23.63 51.28
N ASN A 666 37.84 -24.24 50.33
CA ASN A 666 38.16 -25.59 49.86
C ASN A 666 39.48 -25.64 49.08
N GLU A 667 39.81 -24.63 48.27
CA GLU A 667 41.12 -24.54 47.60
C GLU A 667 42.26 -24.37 48.62
N ILE A 668 42.05 -23.60 49.69
CA ILE A 668 43.05 -23.45 50.77
C ILE A 668 43.25 -24.77 51.54
N ILE A 669 42.17 -25.55 51.74
CA ILE A 669 42.25 -26.86 52.41
C ILE A 669 42.98 -27.88 51.52
N GLU A 670 42.67 -27.95 50.22
CA GLU A 670 43.36 -28.83 49.26
C GLU A 670 44.86 -28.50 49.14
N LEU A 671 45.25 -27.22 49.21
CA LEU A 671 46.66 -26.81 49.21
C LEU A 671 47.37 -27.07 50.56
N SER A 672 46.63 -27.21 51.66
CA SER A 672 47.19 -27.52 52.98
C SER A 672 47.41 -29.02 53.21
N ASP A 673 46.68 -29.88 52.50
CA ASP A 673 46.84 -31.34 52.58
C ASP A 673 48.06 -31.86 51.80
N ASP A 674 48.66 -31.04 50.92
CA ASP A 674 49.87 -31.38 50.14
C ASP A 674 51.20 -31.06 50.85
N GLU A 675 51.19 -30.49 52.07
CA GLU A 675 52.40 -30.22 52.87
C GLU A 675 52.71 -31.29 53.96
N GLU A 676 51.96 -32.39 54.05
CA GLU A 676 52.29 -33.55 54.90
C GLU A 676 52.43 -34.86 54.11
N ILE A 677 53.50 -35.01 53.30
CA ILE A 677 54.10 -36.33 52.97
C ILE A 677 55.64 -36.25 52.97
#